data_AF-A0A953URD5-F1
#
_entry.id   AF-A0A953URD5-F1
#
_cell.length_a   1.000
_cell.length_b   1.000
_cell.length_c   1.000
_cell.angle_alpha   90.00
_cell.angle_beta   90.00
_cell.angle_gamma   90.00
#
_symmetry.space_group_name_H-M   'P 1'
#
loop_
_entity.id
_entity.type
_entity.pdbx_description
1 polymer ?
#
loop_
_entity_poly.entity_id
_entity_poly.type
_entity_poly.pdbx_seq_one_letter_code
_entity_poly.pdbx_strand_id
1 'polypeptide(L)'
;MARVFEANPALKYTPNKGDSLESIAASNKECQADKITWQELALFNWGTIEPREVNRALVEILGCPLGGVDWSNPQKTTLDPAFAPTSGDKTLLIPKLWKKDGLALEKTHTIKVRRRKPMPAVRITKLSQWFVPEKETCDISYSLEGIPERADKVGWEVLADNYHSATAPKAGADFAESVFTPSDEPIRQELVPGKDKPRKDYDFNEWDGESKAAAGILAPEKGGKAFLTVAKSPYTVQFRFYLNDAHKNARIRLSSFYPRWKRPAAAAAKPALDDTTLKIKWKVEKCSVLKHGQLLIWDDAHKADEPLFRQALGVNDLTEGDHEFDWSAGKAVVVPEHMPYYVQVQAHTGVDDDDGVAVAAMHTRVMVHSIALELGDFEKGIFDDAKTTNKGHRERLKALGYFHGAIAEDPADAKFKKAVEWFQSEQDAAAPAKGTVGATTQAKITERLPYIIEGGSLSNADKKKIYVSGAFFYETEAALDADGLHHRFKAEKDFWGDGLKIPVYARIFLKGKGGGKVDAPKSVGAVKVQFEWVDKSENPTTLAGKQKDYVEKASDYYKDTTTPKGLACHKDRGGKRGDSVVKVFPENTDTTKFPFYVKKVPDSGRGWAVASTARSVTGDQQGLAGVIFSPSRLGGDTYRIYAYLHQERDLATDPEKDTFPEREYTTENMQVWRRVRVNQYLHKPDPGVNEISLATINVELAKAYMEFTGNLAKTDITAADWTAKTNAALAGDADVATIGKVDFASLNVVDFKSYADYSAAVTAAGGAPLAAAAYTALCKGKVMRWVKLIIKEFAKNQYHGMTMIRAGWAHSAYVPNSGFGFSDGVCYVFWPKASYDALSYVVEKYGLHEMGHCLYLRHHYIDATSGFFGRLLVNSANPKDHDKDDDACALSYYQTAWHLCGKCSLKLRGWDEEPLKPDGDDNKKP
;
A
#
# COMPACT_ATOMS: atom_id res chain seq x y z
N MET A 1 -63.35 -42.27 6.56
CA MET A 1 -63.65 -42.37 5.11
C MET A 1 -63.04 -41.17 4.41
N ALA A 2 -62.35 -41.37 3.29
CA ALA A 2 -61.88 -40.24 2.48
C ALA A 2 -63.09 -39.58 1.79
N ARG A 3 -63.27 -38.27 1.97
CA ARG A 3 -64.31 -37.50 1.28
C ARG A 3 -63.84 -37.16 -0.13
N VAL A 4 -64.76 -37.24 -1.09
CA VAL A 4 -64.50 -36.93 -2.51
C VAL A 4 -65.15 -35.59 -2.83
N PHE A 5 -64.40 -34.72 -3.50
CA PHE A 5 -64.85 -33.37 -3.86
C PHE A 5 -64.98 -33.23 -5.38
N GLU A 6 -65.92 -32.41 -5.82
CA GLU A 6 -66.07 -32.07 -7.23
C GLU A 6 -64.90 -31.19 -7.69
N ALA A 7 -64.25 -31.60 -8.80
CA ALA A 7 -63.15 -30.81 -9.37
C ALA A 7 -63.66 -29.50 -10.01
N ASN A 8 -64.91 -29.48 -10.45
CA ASN A 8 -65.58 -28.32 -11.03
C ASN A 8 -67.10 -28.52 -10.86
N PRO A 9 -67.87 -27.54 -10.35
CA PRO A 9 -67.48 -26.18 -9.96
C PRO A 9 -67.00 -26.07 -8.51
N ALA A 10 -65.69 -25.89 -8.32
CA ALA A 10 -65.16 -25.35 -7.06
C ALA A 10 -65.29 -23.83 -7.09
N LEU A 11 -65.79 -23.23 -6.01
CA LEU A 11 -65.96 -21.78 -5.92
C LEU A 11 -64.59 -21.12 -5.69
N LYS A 12 -64.26 -20.10 -6.47
CA LYS A 12 -63.07 -19.27 -6.23
C LYS A 12 -63.37 -18.25 -5.12
N TYR A 13 -62.55 -18.24 -4.07
CA TYR A 13 -62.63 -17.29 -2.98
C TYR A 13 -61.37 -16.42 -2.94
N THR A 14 -61.53 -15.10 -2.98
CA THR A 14 -60.43 -14.15 -2.77
C THR A 14 -60.36 -13.82 -1.28
N PRO A 15 -59.26 -14.15 -0.58
CA PRO A 15 -59.12 -13.82 0.84
C PRO A 15 -59.19 -12.32 1.10
N ASN A 16 -59.75 -11.94 2.23
CA ASN A 16 -59.68 -10.59 2.79
C ASN A 16 -58.45 -10.47 3.71
N LYS A 17 -58.00 -9.24 3.94
CA LYS A 17 -56.98 -8.97 4.95
C LYS A 17 -57.49 -9.41 6.33
N GLY A 18 -56.70 -10.21 7.04
CA GLY A 18 -57.07 -10.77 8.34
C GLY A 18 -57.70 -12.16 8.26
N ASP A 19 -58.02 -12.66 7.06
CA ASP A 19 -58.54 -14.02 6.91
C ASP A 19 -57.48 -15.06 7.33
N SER A 20 -57.96 -16.23 7.72
CA SER A 20 -57.17 -17.43 7.98
C SER A 20 -57.92 -18.64 7.43
N LEU A 21 -57.27 -19.79 7.24
CA LEU A 21 -58.02 -20.98 6.77
C LEU A 21 -59.12 -21.38 7.76
N GLU A 22 -58.89 -21.18 9.06
CA GLU A 22 -59.90 -21.42 10.10
C GLU A 22 -61.08 -20.45 9.97
N SER A 23 -60.83 -19.15 9.82
CA SER A 23 -61.91 -18.17 9.67
C SER A 23 -62.68 -18.34 8.36
N ILE A 24 -62.02 -18.72 7.27
CA ILE A 24 -62.66 -18.99 5.98
C ILE A 24 -63.56 -20.23 6.09
N ALA A 25 -63.04 -21.34 6.63
CA ALA A 25 -63.83 -22.56 6.84
C ALA A 25 -65.06 -22.30 7.74
N ALA A 26 -64.90 -21.45 8.75
CA ALA A 26 -65.97 -21.11 9.69
C ALA A 26 -67.01 -20.13 9.13
N SER A 27 -66.64 -19.21 8.23
CA SER A 27 -67.51 -18.11 7.79
C SER A 27 -68.08 -18.26 6.38
N ASN A 28 -67.44 -19.03 5.50
CA ASN A 28 -67.90 -19.22 4.13
C ASN A 28 -69.13 -20.14 4.08
N LYS A 29 -70.20 -19.70 3.41
CA LYS A 29 -71.49 -20.43 3.36
C LYS A 29 -71.38 -21.83 2.75
N GLU A 30 -70.56 -22.01 1.72
CA GLU A 30 -70.35 -23.32 1.08
C GLU A 30 -69.57 -24.26 2.01
N CYS A 31 -68.54 -23.74 2.70
CA CYS A 31 -67.82 -24.49 3.72
C CYS A 31 -68.74 -24.93 4.86
N GLN A 32 -69.63 -24.05 5.35
CA GLN A 32 -70.59 -24.36 6.40
C GLN A 32 -71.59 -25.44 5.95
N ALA A 33 -72.13 -25.33 4.74
CA ALA A 33 -73.14 -26.25 4.20
C ALA A 33 -72.62 -27.69 4.15
N ASP A 34 -71.38 -27.88 3.72
CA ASP A 34 -70.76 -29.20 3.62
C ASP A 34 -69.84 -29.55 4.81
N LYS A 35 -69.78 -28.71 5.86
CA LYS A 35 -68.90 -28.89 7.03
C LYS A 35 -67.45 -29.15 6.61
N ILE A 36 -66.92 -28.29 5.72
CA ILE A 36 -65.54 -28.36 5.24
C ILE A 36 -64.61 -27.83 6.32
N THR A 37 -63.58 -28.61 6.65
CA THR A 37 -62.52 -28.25 7.60
C THR A 37 -61.38 -27.50 6.90
N TRP A 38 -60.54 -26.80 7.67
CA TRP A 38 -59.33 -26.16 7.11
C TRP A 38 -58.37 -27.19 6.48
N GLN A 39 -58.28 -28.40 7.06
CA GLN A 39 -57.45 -29.48 6.53
C GLN A 39 -57.97 -29.93 5.16
N GLU A 40 -59.28 -30.02 4.97
CA GLU A 40 -59.89 -30.34 3.68
C GLU A 40 -59.68 -29.22 2.66
N LEU A 41 -59.74 -27.95 3.07
CA LEU A 41 -59.33 -26.82 2.22
C LEU A 41 -57.88 -26.98 1.75
N ALA A 42 -56.96 -27.26 2.68
CA ALA A 42 -55.54 -27.42 2.38
C ALA A 42 -55.25 -28.64 1.48
N LEU A 43 -55.87 -29.79 1.77
CA LEU A 43 -55.77 -31.00 0.94
C LEU A 43 -56.33 -30.77 -0.47
N PHE A 44 -57.46 -30.06 -0.59
CA PHE A 44 -58.07 -29.81 -1.89
C PHE A 44 -57.25 -28.84 -2.74
N ASN A 45 -56.63 -27.83 -2.14
CA ASN A 45 -55.86 -26.83 -2.89
C ASN A 45 -54.43 -27.30 -3.17
N TRP A 46 -53.75 -27.88 -2.17
CA TRP A 46 -52.31 -28.15 -2.22
C TRP A 46 -51.94 -29.62 -1.99
N GLY A 47 -52.90 -30.50 -1.74
CA GLY A 47 -52.64 -31.94 -1.57
C GLY A 47 -51.92 -32.30 -0.28
N THR A 48 -51.90 -31.42 0.72
CA THR A 48 -51.18 -31.63 1.98
C THR A 48 -51.84 -30.95 3.18
N ILE A 49 -51.52 -31.46 4.37
CA ILE A 49 -51.84 -30.88 5.68
C ILE A 49 -50.57 -30.56 6.48
N GLU A 50 -49.39 -30.81 5.90
CA GLU A 50 -48.11 -30.57 6.56
C GLU A 50 -47.95 -29.06 6.83
N PRO A 51 -47.79 -28.61 8.09
CA PRO A 51 -47.77 -27.20 8.45
C PRO A 51 -46.84 -26.32 7.59
N ARG A 52 -45.61 -26.77 7.33
CA ARG A 52 -44.64 -26.02 6.51
C ARG A 52 -45.11 -25.86 5.06
N GLU A 53 -45.61 -26.94 4.45
CA GLU A 53 -46.08 -26.94 3.06
C GLU A 53 -47.33 -26.07 2.89
N VAL A 54 -48.26 -26.13 3.84
CA VAL A 54 -49.48 -25.29 3.84
C VAL A 54 -49.09 -23.82 4.01
N ASN A 55 -48.28 -23.48 5.01
CA ASN A 55 -47.86 -22.10 5.24
C ASN A 55 -47.08 -21.51 4.07
N ARG A 56 -46.20 -22.30 3.44
CA ARG A 56 -45.52 -21.88 2.21
C ARG A 56 -46.53 -21.53 1.11
N ALA A 57 -47.51 -22.40 0.86
CA ALA A 57 -48.53 -22.15 -0.15
C ALA A 57 -49.37 -20.90 0.16
N LEU A 58 -49.72 -20.67 1.43
CA LEU A 58 -50.40 -19.45 1.87
C LEU A 58 -49.55 -18.21 1.53
N VAL A 59 -48.27 -18.22 1.89
CA VAL A 59 -47.33 -17.12 1.62
C VAL A 59 -47.16 -16.87 0.12
N GLU A 60 -46.95 -17.92 -0.68
CA GLU A 60 -46.57 -17.83 -2.09
C GLU A 60 -47.74 -17.60 -3.04
N ILE A 61 -48.97 -17.91 -2.63
CA ILE A 61 -50.15 -17.85 -3.51
C ILE A 61 -51.15 -16.81 -3.02
N LEU A 62 -51.44 -16.78 -1.71
CA LEU A 62 -52.49 -15.94 -1.12
C LEU A 62 -51.94 -14.68 -0.44
N GLY A 63 -50.65 -14.66 -0.09
CA GLY A 63 -49.98 -13.53 0.55
C GLY A 63 -50.15 -13.50 2.07
N CYS A 64 -49.05 -13.34 2.79
CA CYS A 64 -49.03 -13.13 4.23
C CYS A 64 -48.00 -12.06 4.60
N PRO A 65 -48.28 -11.17 5.58
CA PRO A 65 -47.29 -10.23 6.08
C PRO A 65 -46.20 -10.94 6.89
N LEU A 66 -45.03 -10.31 7.02
CA LEU A 66 -44.01 -10.72 8.01
C LEU A 66 -44.63 -10.68 9.43
N GLY A 67 -44.33 -11.69 10.25
CA GLY A 67 -44.93 -11.92 11.55
C GLY A 67 -46.38 -12.45 11.53
N GLY A 68 -47.02 -12.55 10.37
CA GLY A 68 -48.39 -13.06 10.22
C GLY A 68 -48.49 -14.59 10.06
N VAL A 69 -47.36 -15.28 9.94
CA VAL A 69 -47.30 -16.73 9.70
C VAL A 69 -47.11 -17.49 11.00
N ASP A 70 -48.08 -18.35 11.35
CA ASP A 70 -47.91 -19.33 12.42
C ASP A 70 -47.41 -20.64 11.80
N TRP A 71 -46.09 -20.83 11.84
CA TRP A 71 -45.41 -21.99 11.25
C TRP A 71 -45.84 -23.34 11.83
N SER A 72 -46.42 -23.35 13.03
CA SER A 72 -46.91 -24.57 13.69
C SER A 72 -48.41 -24.79 13.46
N ASN A 73 -49.19 -23.72 13.31
CA ASN A 73 -50.63 -23.75 13.16
C ASN A 73 -51.06 -23.01 11.87
N PRO A 74 -50.93 -23.64 10.68
CA PRO A 74 -51.22 -22.99 9.41
C PRO A 74 -52.66 -22.48 9.30
N GLN A 75 -53.59 -23.05 10.07
CA GLN A 75 -54.98 -22.61 10.10
C GLN A 75 -55.17 -21.22 10.72
N LYS A 76 -54.20 -20.75 11.50
CA LYS A 76 -54.20 -19.44 12.16
C LYS A 76 -53.35 -18.39 11.42
N THR A 77 -52.61 -18.80 10.39
CA THR A 77 -51.82 -17.88 9.57
C THR A 77 -52.72 -16.81 8.97
N THR A 78 -52.34 -15.56 9.20
CA THR A 78 -53.11 -14.38 8.80
C THR A 78 -52.75 -14.01 7.36
N LEU A 79 -53.79 -13.92 6.53
CA LEU A 79 -53.68 -13.57 5.12
C LEU A 79 -53.75 -12.06 4.93
N ASP A 80 -52.96 -11.57 3.99
CA ASP A 80 -53.06 -10.20 3.49
C ASP A 80 -52.72 -10.23 1.98
N PRO A 81 -53.73 -10.11 1.10
CA PRO A 81 -53.54 -10.16 -0.34
C PRO A 81 -52.59 -9.08 -0.89
N ALA A 82 -52.27 -8.04 -0.11
CA ALA A 82 -51.26 -7.05 -0.49
C ALA A 82 -49.85 -7.65 -0.62
N PHE A 83 -49.59 -8.80 0.02
CA PHE A 83 -48.32 -9.53 -0.02
C PHE A 83 -48.33 -10.71 -1.00
N ALA A 84 -49.46 -10.96 -1.67
CA ALA A 84 -49.56 -12.01 -2.69
C ALA A 84 -48.74 -11.62 -3.93
N PRO A 85 -48.35 -12.60 -4.78
CA PRO A 85 -47.66 -12.31 -6.04
C PRO A 85 -48.41 -11.28 -6.89
N THR A 86 -47.70 -10.49 -7.68
CA THR A 86 -48.35 -9.53 -8.60
C THR A 86 -49.11 -10.24 -9.72
N SER A 87 -48.64 -11.42 -10.12
CA SER A 87 -49.17 -12.27 -11.20
C SER A 87 -49.62 -13.65 -10.72
N GLY A 88 -50.58 -14.27 -11.41
CA GLY A 88 -51.13 -15.60 -11.06
C GLY A 88 -52.50 -15.55 -10.38
N ASP A 89 -53.06 -16.74 -10.11
CA ASP A 89 -54.35 -16.89 -9.43
C ASP A 89 -54.16 -16.77 -7.91
N LYS A 90 -54.76 -15.74 -7.31
CA LYS A 90 -54.67 -15.42 -5.88
C LYS A 90 -55.91 -15.89 -5.11
N THR A 91 -56.64 -16.85 -5.68
CA THR A 91 -57.87 -17.39 -5.09
C THR A 91 -57.63 -18.72 -4.41
N LEU A 92 -58.34 -18.93 -3.31
CA LEU A 92 -58.50 -20.24 -2.67
C LEU A 92 -59.71 -20.93 -3.32
N LEU A 93 -59.57 -22.20 -3.68
CA LEU A 93 -60.70 -22.99 -4.17
C LEU A 93 -61.46 -23.57 -2.98
N ILE A 94 -62.74 -23.24 -2.88
CA ILE A 94 -63.66 -23.82 -1.89
C ILE A 94 -64.23 -25.11 -2.49
N PRO A 95 -63.92 -26.29 -1.92
CA PRO A 95 -64.36 -27.57 -2.44
C PRO A 95 -65.84 -27.77 -2.18
N LYS A 96 -66.51 -28.42 -3.15
CA LYS A 96 -67.88 -28.89 -3.00
C LYS A 96 -67.89 -30.40 -2.83
N LEU A 97 -68.63 -30.91 -1.84
CA LEU A 97 -68.70 -32.35 -1.60
C LEU A 97 -69.40 -33.03 -2.77
N TRP A 98 -68.79 -34.09 -3.31
CA TRP A 98 -69.43 -34.89 -4.35
C TRP A 98 -70.62 -35.64 -3.76
N LYS A 99 -71.82 -35.41 -4.33
CA LYS A 99 -73.06 -36.11 -4.00
C LYS A 99 -73.70 -36.58 -5.30
N LYS A 100 -74.13 -37.84 -5.37
CA LYS A 100 -74.81 -38.39 -6.54
C LYS A 100 -76.01 -39.23 -6.14
N ASP A 101 -77.19 -38.70 -6.45
CA ASP A 101 -78.46 -39.40 -6.28
C ASP A 101 -78.74 -40.33 -7.47
N GLY A 102 -79.61 -41.32 -7.24
CA GLY A 102 -80.12 -42.20 -8.30
C GLY A 102 -79.11 -43.21 -8.86
N LEU A 103 -78.03 -43.52 -8.12
CA LEU A 103 -77.15 -44.63 -8.47
C LEU A 103 -77.95 -45.94 -8.42
N ALA A 104 -77.96 -46.69 -9.53
CA ALA A 104 -78.65 -47.97 -9.60
C ALA A 104 -78.10 -48.92 -8.53
N LEU A 105 -79.01 -49.45 -7.71
CA LEU A 105 -78.69 -50.47 -6.71
C LEU A 105 -78.17 -51.74 -7.42
N GLU A 106 -77.30 -52.49 -6.74
CA GLU A 106 -76.73 -53.75 -7.24
C GLU A 106 -75.92 -53.64 -8.54
N LYS A 107 -75.53 -52.42 -8.93
CA LYS A 107 -74.62 -52.15 -10.04
C LYS A 107 -73.29 -51.63 -9.52
N THR A 108 -72.19 -52.06 -10.14
CA THR A 108 -70.86 -51.50 -9.89
C THR A 108 -70.75 -50.15 -10.57
N HIS A 109 -70.45 -49.11 -9.78
CA HIS A 109 -70.16 -47.76 -10.27
C HIS A 109 -68.69 -47.46 -10.07
N THR A 110 -68.03 -46.89 -11.09
CA THR A 110 -66.62 -46.50 -11.02
C THR A 110 -66.50 -44.99 -10.88
N ILE A 111 -65.90 -44.53 -9.77
CA ILE A 111 -65.57 -43.12 -9.56
C ILE A 111 -64.08 -42.93 -9.86
N LYS A 112 -63.77 -42.06 -10.82
CA LYS A 112 -62.38 -41.66 -11.12
C LYS A 112 -62.02 -40.47 -10.24
N VAL A 113 -61.05 -40.66 -9.35
CA VAL A 113 -60.55 -39.61 -8.47
C VAL A 113 -59.11 -39.24 -8.86
N ARG A 114 -58.79 -37.94 -8.84
CA ARG A 114 -57.40 -37.47 -8.92
C ARG A 114 -56.94 -37.11 -7.51
N ARG A 115 -55.89 -37.79 -7.03
CA ARG A 115 -55.22 -37.39 -5.79
C ARG A 115 -54.37 -36.16 -6.08
N ARG A 116 -54.63 -35.05 -5.38
CA ARG A 116 -53.69 -33.93 -5.34
C ARG A 116 -52.46 -34.33 -4.55
N LYS A 117 -51.28 -33.99 -5.05
CA LYS A 117 -50.00 -34.19 -4.36
C LYS A 117 -49.38 -32.83 -4.05
N PRO A 118 -48.63 -32.69 -2.94
CA PRO A 118 -47.94 -31.45 -2.60
C PRO A 118 -46.99 -30.97 -3.70
N MET A 119 -46.79 -29.66 -3.74
CA MET A 119 -45.78 -29.03 -4.60
C MET A 119 -44.39 -29.30 -4.01
N PRO A 120 -43.39 -29.69 -4.82
CA PRO A 120 -42.03 -29.82 -4.32
C PRO A 120 -41.51 -28.44 -3.87
N ALA A 121 -40.60 -28.43 -2.91
CA ALA A 121 -39.85 -27.23 -2.55
C ALA A 121 -38.45 -27.59 -2.09
N VAL A 122 -37.54 -26.64 -2.31
CA VAL A 122 -36.24 -26.61 -1.67
C VAL A 122 -36.01 -25.18 -1.17
N ARG A 123 -35.44 -25.07 0.03
CA ARG A 123 -35.07 -23.80 0.66
C ARG A 123 -33.67 -23.95 1.24
N ILE A 124 -32.84 -22.92 1.05
CA ILE A 124 -31.59 -22.78 1.82
C ILE A 124 -31.99 -22.21 3.18
N THR A 125 -31.67 -22.93 4.25
CA THR A 125 -32.03 -22.56 5.63
C THR A 125 -30.85 -21.97 6.38
N LYS A 126 -29.63 -22.30 5.95
CA LYS A 126 -28.39 -21.72 6.47
C LYS A 126 -27.36 -21.67 5.35
N LEU A 127 -26.64 -20.56 5.23
CA LEU A 127 -25.48 -20.43 4.35
C LEU A 127 -24.46 -19.52 5.01
N SER A 128 -23.18 -19.94 5.09
CA SER A 128 -22.11 -19.05 5.53
C SER A 128 -22.10 -17.81 4.65
N GLN A 129 -22.26 -16.68 5.33
CA GLN A 129 -22.28 -15.34 4.77
C GLN A 129 -21.02 -15.01 3.97
N TRP A 130 -19.88 -15.35 4.57
CA TRP A 130 -18.57 -15.45 3.95
C TRP A 130 -17.80 -16.51 4.72
N PHE A 131 -16.70 -16.96 4.14
CA PHE A 131 -15.73 -17.81 4.79
C PHE A 131 -14.40 -17.67 4.07
N VAL A 132 -13.34 -18.21 4.68
CA VAL A 132 -12.03 -18.28 4.04
C VAL A 132 -11.85 -19.69 3.45
N PRO A 133 -11.90 -19.83 2.11
CA PRO A 133 -11.70 -21.13 1.46
C PRO A 133 -10.36 -21.75 1.87
N GLU A 134 -10.26 -23.08 1.82
CA GLU A 134 -9.12 -23.89 2.31
C GLU A 134 -8.92 -23.84 3.84
N LYS A 135 -9.30 -22.76 4.53
CA LYS A 135 -9.08 -22.57 5.98
C LYS A 135 -10.32 -22.87 6.81
N GLU A 136 -11.49 -22.67 6.22
CA GLU A 136 -12.80 -22.82 6.87
C GLU A 136 -13.76 -23.56 5.94
N THR A 137 -14.74 -24.27 6.50
CA THR A 137 -15.87 -24.80 5.73
C THR A 137 -17.00 -23.79 5.64
N CYS A 138 -17.75 -23.84 4.55
CA CYS A 138 -19.01 -23.14 4.37
C CYS A 138 -20.11 -23.93 5.10
N ASP A 139 -20.80 -23.29 6.04
CA ASP A 139 -21.97 -23.87 6.69
C ASP A 139 -23.12 -23.82 5.68
N ILE A 140 -23.70 -24.97 5.33
CA ILE A 140 -24.81 -25.04 4.38
C ILE A 140 -25.86 -25.96 4.96
N SER A 141 -27.10 -25.47 5.06
CA SER A 141 -28.26 -26.28 5.40
C SER A 141 -29.40 -25.98 4.44
N TYR A 142 -30.18 -27.01 4.12
CA TYR A 142 -31.34 -26.90 3.25
C TYR A 142 -32.49 -27.78 3.73
N SER A 143 -33.72 -27.38 3.40
CA SER A 143 -34.93 -28.13 3.71
C SER A 143 -35.64 -28.55 2.43
N LEU A 144 -36.15 -29.78 2.42
CA LEU A 144 -36.95 -30.31 1.32
C LEU A 144 -38.41 -30.47 1.75
N GLU A 145 -39.32 -30.15 0.85
CA GLU A 145 -40.77 -30.32 1.03
C GLU A 145 -41.37 -31.08 -0.16
N GLY A 146 -42.52 -31.71 0.05
CA GLY A 146 -43.21 -32.52 -0.97
C GLY A 146 -43.11 -34.02 -0.70
N ILE A 147 -43.17 -34.81 -1.77
CA ILE A 147 -43.13 -36.28 -1.74
C ILE A 147 -42.26 -36.82 -2.89
N PRO A 148 -41.70 -38.04 -2.78
CA PRO A 148 -40.78 -38.58 -3.80
C PRO A 148 -41.40 -38.72 -5.19
N GLU A 149 -42.73 -38.87 -5.28
CA GLU A 149 -43.48 -38.95 -6.53
C GLU A 149 -43.58 -37.63 -7.30
N ARG A 150 -43.01 -36.54 -6.76
CA ARG A 150 -42.90 -35.22 -7.41
C ARG A 150 -41.45 -34.83 -7.68
N ALA A 151 -40.54 -35.20 -6.79
CA ALA A 151 -39.11 -34.95 -6.92
C ALA A 151 -38.35 -35.91 -6.01
N ASP A 152 -37.23 -36.46 -6.49
CA ASP A 152 -36.43 -37.45 -5.78
C ASP A 152 -34.91 -37.23 -5.90
N LYS A 153 -34.47 -36.23 -6.65
CA LYS A 153 -33.05 -35.89 -6.83
C LYS A 153 -32.78 -34.49 -6.33
N VAL A 154 -31.73 -34.33 -5.52
CA VAL A 154 -31.24 -33.02 -5.09
C VAL A 154 -29.89 -32.75 -5.74
N GLY A 155 -29.88 -31.83 -6.69
CA GLY A 155 -28.66 -31.28 -7.26
C GLY A 155 -28.19 -30.08 -6.46
N TRP A 156 -26.91 -30.03 -6.12
CA TRP A 156 -26.26 -28.87 -5.54
C TRP A 156 -25.23 -28.31 -6.52
N GLU A 157 -25.18 -26.99 -6.64
CA GLU A 157 -24.32 -26.28 -7.58
C GLU A 157 -23.81 -24.96 -6.99
N VAL A 158 -22.58 -24.60 -7.36
CA VAL A 158 -21.98 -23.31 -7.03
C VAL A 158 -21.53 -22.62 -8.33
N LEU A 159 -21.96 -21.38 -8.52
CA LEU A 159 -21.61 -20.53 -9.67
C LEU A 159 -20.88 -19.29 -9.18
N ALA A 160 -19.90 -18.78 -9.94
CA ALA A 160 -19.35 -17.44 -9.72
C ALA A 160 -20.02 -16.45 -10.67
N ASP A 161 -20.39 -15.29 -10.14
CA ASP A 161 -20.94 -14.18 -10.93
C ASP A 161 -19.90 -13.64 -11.92
N ASN A 162 -18.64 -13.54 -11.48
CA ASN A 162 -17.50 -13.03 -12.27
C ASN A 162 -16.65 -14.17 -12.87
N TYR A 163 -17.25 -15.34 -13.14
CA TYR A 163 -16.55 -16.48 -13.73
C TYR A 163 -16.36 -16.30 -15.24
N HIS A 164 -15.11 -16.39 -15.68
CA HIS A 164 -14.76 -16.20 -17.07
C HIS A 164 -13.73 -17.23 -17.50
N SER A 165 -13.82 -17.67 -18.75
CA SER A 165 -12.70 -18.35 -19.41
C SER A 165 -11.62 -17.32 -19.72
N ALA A 166 -10.38 -17.58 -19.30
CA ALA A 166 -9.22 -16.83 -19.75
C ALA A 166 -8.49 -17.65 -20.82
N THR A 167 -8.08 -17.00 -21.92
CA THR A 167 -7.10 -17.62 -22.82
C THR A 167 -5.77 -17.72 -22.08
N ALA A 168 -5.13 -18.89 -22.12
CA ALA A 168 -3.83 -19.08 -21.51
C ALA A 168 -2.86 -17.98 -21.97
N PRO A 169 -2.06 -17.41 -21.05
CA PRO A 169 -0.99 -16.53 -21.47
C PRO A 169 -0.05 -17.26 -22.44
N LYS A 170 0.50 -16.53 -23.42
CA LYS A 170 1.62 -17.08 -24.21
C LYS A 170 2.69 -17.55 -23.23
N ALA A 171 3.30 -18.72 -23.48
CA ALA A 171 4.39 -19.21 -22.64
C ALA A 171 5.47 -18.11 -22.47
N GLY A 172 5.73 -17.72 -21.22
CA GLY A 172 6.64 -16.60 -20.89
C GLY A 172 5.99 -15.23 -20.71
N ALA A 173 4.67 -15.09 -20.87
CA ALA A 173 3.92 -13.88 -20.53
C ALA A 173 3.13 -14.14 -19.24
N ASP A 174 3.55 -13.56 -18.11
CA ASP A 174 2.83 -13.74 -16.83
C ASP A 174 1.47 -13.01 -16.77
N PHE A 175 1.19 -12.15 -17.76
CA PHE A 175 0.01 -11.30 -17.80
C PHE A 175 -0.53 -11.25 -19.24
N ALA A 176 -1.32 -12.25 -19.64
CA ALA A 176 -2.19 -12.04 -20.78
C ALA A 176 -3.28 -11.05 -20.37
N GLU A 177 -3.56 -10.08 -21.23
CA GLU A 177 -4.90 -9.50 -21.32
C GLU A 177 -5.83 -10.66 -21.71
N SER A 178 -6.36 -11.35 -20.70
CA SER A 178 -7.31 -12.42 -20.93
C SER A 178 -8.57 -11.78 -21.49
N VAL A 179 -8.94 -12.17 -22.70
CA VAL A 179 -10.27 -11.89 -23.23
C VAL A 179 -11.24 -12.70 -22.37
N PHE A 180 -11.98 -12.00 -21.52
CA PHE A 180 -12.91 -12.59 -20.58
C PHE A 180 -14.23 -12.90 -21.28
N THR A 181 -14.53 -14.18 -21.46
CA THR A 181 -15.87 -14.62 -21.88
C THR A 181 -16.62 -15.12 -20.65
N PRO A 182 -17.83 -14.62 -20.34
CA PRO A 182 -18.68 -15.18 -19.29
C PRO A 182 -18.78 -16.70 -19.44
N SER A 183 -18.47 -17.43 -18.38
CA SER A 183 -18.52 -18.88 -18.38
C SER A 183 -19.82 -19.35 -17.73
N ASP A 184 -20.43 -20.35 -18.35
CA ASP A 184 -21.62 -21.02 -17.84
C ASP A 184 -21.30 -22.24 -16.98
N GLU A 185 -20.00 -22.50 -16.77
CA GLU A 185 -19.43 -23.63 -16.06
C GLU A 185 -19.64 -23.50 -14.54
N PRO A 186 -20.21 -24.51 -13.86
CA PRO A 186 -20.29 -24.53 -12.41
C PRO A 186 -18.91 -24.75 -11.80
N ILE A 187 -18.64 -24.04 -10.71
CA ILE A 187 -17.43 -24.23 -9.90
C ILE A 187 -17.46 -25.60 -9.24
N ARG A 188 -18.64 -26.03 -8.82
CA ARG A 188 -18.87 -27.34 -8.24
C ARG A 188 -20.30 -27.76 -8.52
N GLN A 189 -20.50 -29.02 -8.85
CA GLN A 189 -21.80 -29.61 -9.07
C GLN A 189 -21.77 -31.07 -8.60
N GLU A 190 -22.72 -31.48 -7.78
CA GLU A 190 -22.88 -32.87 -7.33
C GLU A 190 -24.31 -33.16 -6.86
N LEU A 191 -24.65 -34.44 -6.73
CA LEU A 191 -25.88 -34.88 -6.07
C LEU A 191 -25.63 -34.98 -4.57
N VAL A 192 -26.56 -34.44 -3.79
CA VAL A 192 -26.50 -34.42 -2.31
C VAL A 192 -27.67 -35.24 -1.72
N PRO A 193 -27.64 -35.60 -0.43
CA PRO A 193 -28.70 -36.37 0.21
C PRO A 193 -30.10 -35.75 0.03
N GLY A 194 -31.14 -36.57 -0.11
CA GLY A 194 -32.52 -36.06 -0.25
C GLY A 194 -33.52 -37.02 -0.86
N LYS A 195 -33.04 -38.05 -1.57
CA LYS A 195 -33.85 -38.99 -2.36
C LYS A 195 -34.93 -39.74 -1.59
N ASP A 196 -34.64 -40.14 -0.35
CA ASP A 196 -35.53 -41.07 0.38
C ASP A 196 -36.41 -40.40 1.45
N LYS A 197 -36.23 -39.10 1.72
CA LYS A 197 -36.88 -38.39 2.84
C LYS A 197 -37.18 -36.92 2.52
N PRO A 198 -38.14 -36.60 1.64
CA PRO A 198 -38.70 -35.25 1.61
C PRO A 198 -39.36 -34.94 2.96
N ARG A 199 -39.53 -33.64 3.29
CA ARG A 199 -39.95 -33.14 4.63
C ARG A 199 -38.90 -33.31 5.71
N LYS A 200 -37.64 -33.03 5.36
CA LYS A 200 -36.52 -33.08 6.29
C LYS A 200 -35.56 -31.93 6.02
N ASP A 201 -34.90 -31.50 7.09
CA ASP A 201 -33.76 -30.59 7.05
C ASP A 201 -32.46 -31.39 6.93
N TYR A 202 -31.52 -30.86 6.15
CA TYR A 202 -30.23 -31.46 5.83
C TYR A 202 -29.11 -30.46 6.10
N ASP A 203 -28.01 -30.95 6.67
CA ASP A 203 -26.78 -30.20 6.87
C ASP A 203 -25.70 -30.72 5.93
N PHE A 204 -24.97 -29.80 5.30
CA PHE A 204 -23.94 -30.04 4.31
C PHE A 204 -22.73 -29.12 4.58
N ASN A 205 -22.04 -29.38 5.69
CA ASN A 205 -20.99 -28.49 6.22
C ASN A 205 -19.55 -28.93 5.87
N GLU A 206 -19.38 -29.72 4.81
CA GLU A 206 -18.10 -30.34 4.43
C GLU A 206 -17.35 -29.56 3.34
N TRP A 207 -17.99 -28.58 2.70
CA TRP A 207 -17.37 -27.85 1.60
C TRP A 207 -16.47 -26.72 2.11
N ASP A 208 -15.19 -26.80 1.78
CA ASP A 208 -14.12 -25.84 2.12
C ASP A 208 -13.88 -24.78 1.04
N GLY A 209 -14.81 -24.62 0.09
CA GLY A 209 -14.62 -23.73 -1.06
C GLY A 209 -13.80 -24.31 -2.19
N GLU A 210 -13.46 -25.60 -2.17
CA GLU A 210 -12.79 -26.28 -3.29
C GLU A 210 -13.65 -26.21 -4.57
N SER A 211 -12.99 -25.83 -5.65
CA SER A 211 -13.50 -25.82 -7.02
C SER A 211 -13.15 -27.12 -7.74
N LYS A 212 -14.12 -27.64 -8.50
CA LYS A 212 -14.02 -28.78 -9.42
C LYS A 212 -14.40 -28.38 -10.85
N ALA A 213 -14.37 -27.09 -11.19
CA ALA A 213 -14.69 -26.60 -12.53
C ALA A 213 -13.85 -27.31 -13.59
N ALA A 214 -14.46 -27.70 -14.72
CA ALA A 214 -13.74 -28.40 -15.78
C ALA A 214 -12.83 -27.46 -16.60
N ALA A 215 -13.15 -26.16 -16.63
CA ALA A 215 -12.41 -25.14 -17.36
C ALA A 215 -12.53 -23.76 -16.68
N GLY A 216 -11.61 -22.85 -17.01
CA GLY A 216 -11.57 -21.47 -16.50
C GLY A 216 -10.56 -21.25 -15.37
N ILE A 217 -10.51 -20.03 -14.82
CA ILE A 217 -9.48 -19.61 -13.85
C ILE A 217 -9.59 -20.29 -12.47
N LEU A 218 -10.71 -20.93 -12.18
CA LEU A 218 -10.90 -21.73 -10.96
C LEU A 218 -10.85 -23.24 -11.27
N ALA A 219 -10.50 -23.64 -12.50
CA ALA A 219 -10.23 -25.03 -12.78
C ALA A 219 -8.93 -25.46 -12.08
N PRO A 220 -8.91 -26.59 -11.36
CA PRO A 220 -7.70 -27.09 -10.76
C PRO A 220 -6.60 -27.33 -11.80
N GLU A 221 -5.37 -26.93 -11.48
CA GLU A 221 -4.21 -27.37 -12.25
C GLU A 221 -4.07 -28.90 -12.17
N LYS A 222 -3.39 -29.51 -13.15
CA LYS A 222 -3.27 -30.97 -13.24
C LYS A 222 -2.68 -31.56 -11.95
N GLY A 223 -3.49 -32.30 -11.19
CA GLY A 223 -3.10 -32.92 -9.92
C GLY A 223 -3.15 -31.99 -8.70
N GLY A 224 -3.62 -30.75 -8.85
CA GLY A 224 -3.78 -29.76 -7.78
C GLY A 224 -5.24 -29.55 -7.34
N LYS A 225 -5.43 -28.61 -6.42
CA LYS A 225 -6.74 -28.09 -5.99
C LYS A 225 -6.84 -26.61 -6.31
N ALA A 226 -8.05 -26.15 -6.62
CA ALA A 226 -8.38 -24.72 -6.74
C ALA A 226 -9.47 -24.38 -5.72
N PHE A 227 -9.50 -23.14 -5.27
CA PHE A 227 -10.46 -22.67 -4.26
C PHE A 227 -11.14 -21.38 -4.73
N LEU A 228 -12.28 -21.04 -4.12
CA LEU A 228 -12.89 -19.73 -4.31
C LEU A 228 -11.89 -18.60 -3.95
N THR A 229 -12.07 -17.44 -4.59
CA THR A 229 -11.19 -16.28 -4.44
C THR A 229 -11.99 -14.97 -4.30
N VAL A 230 -11.37 -13.97 -3.67
CA VAL A 230 -11.94 -12.60 -3.62
C VAL A 230 -12.21 -12.07 -5.02
N ALA A 231 -11.29 -12.30 -5.97
CA ALA A 231 -11.39 -11.82 -7.35
C ALA A 231 -12.61 -12.34 -8.13
N LYS A 232 -13.28 -13.39 -7.64
CA LYS A 232 -14.41 -14.04 -8.31
C LYS A 232 -15.68 -14.07 -7.45
N SER A 233 -15.64 -13.46 -6.28
CA SER A 233 -16.80 -13.24 -5.40
C SER A 233 -17.77 -12.20 -6.02
N PRO A 234 -19.08 -12.29 -5.74
CA PRO A 234 -19.78 -13.30 -4.95
C PRO A 234 -20.04 -14.62 -5.72
N TYR A 235 -20.51 -15.62 -4.98
CA TYR A 235 -20.82 -16.95 -5.47
C TYR A 235 -22.29 -17.30 -5.21
N THR A 236 -23.00 -17.74 -6.23
CA THR A 236 -24.37 -18.25 -6.11
C THR A 236 -24.32 -19.72 -5.75
N VAL A 237 -24.79 -20.06 -4.55
CA VAL A 237 -25.04 -21.43 -4.10
C VAL A 237 -26.49 -21.78 -4.43
N GLN A 238 -26.69 -22.89 -5.12
CA GLN A 238 -28.00 -23.30 -5.58
C GLN A 238 -28.30 -24.76 -5.24
N PHE A 239 -29.54 -25.02 -4.84
CA PHE A 239 -30.12 -26.35 -4.77
C PHE A 239 -31.25 -26.50 -5.78
N ARG A 240 -31.38 -27.71 -6.33
CA ARG A 240 -32.43 -28.12 -7.27
C ARG A 240 -33.05 -29.41 -6.76
N PHE A 241 -34.36 -29.46 -6.57
CA PHE A 241 -35.08 -30.68 -6.22
C PHE A 241 -36.02 -31.07 -7.35
N TYR A 242 -35.74 -32.19 -8.03
CA TYR A 242 -36.41 -32.56 -9.28
C TYR A 242 -36.60 -34.07 -9.43
N LEU A 243 -37.51 -34.48 -10.32
CA LEU A 243 -37.74 -35.88 -10.71
C LEU A 243 -37.08 -36.20 -12.07
N ASN A 244 -37.41 -35.38 -13.07
CA ASN A 244 -37.02 -35.56 -14.46
C ASN A 244 -35.64 -34.94 -14.75
N ASP A 245 -34.74 -35.68 -15.39
CA ASP A 245 -33.39 -35.21 -15.73
C ASP A 245 -33.38 -34.04 -16.72
N ALA A 246 -34.49 -33.75 -17.40
CA ALA A 246 -34.66 -32.51 -18.16
C ALA A 246 -34.46 -31.25 -17.28
N HIS A 247 -34.70 -31.34 -15.97
CA HIS A 247 -34.57 -30.24 -15.02
C HIS A 247 -33.24 -30.24 -14.24
N LYS A 248 -32.31 -31.17 -14.54
CA LYS A 248 -31.03 -31.28 -13.79
C LYS A 248 -30.14 -30.03 -13.85
N ASN A 249 -30.40 -29.15 -14.83
CA ASN A 249 -29.68 -27.90 -15.07
C ASN A 249 -30.53 -26.64 -14.80
N ALA A 250 -31.76 -26.78 -14.29
CA ALA A 250 -32.67 -25.67 -14.02
C ALA A 250 -32.10 -24.69 -12.98
N ARG A 251 -31.93 -23.41 -13.28
CA ARG A 251 -31.18 -22.51 -12.38
C ARG A 251 -31.75 -21.11 -12.24
N ILE A 252 -31.39 -20.50 -11.11
CA ILE A 252 -31.65 -19.11 -10.78
C ILE A 252 -30.30 -18.47 -10.51
N ARG A 253 -29.84 -17.63 -11.44
CA ARG A 253 -28.58 -16.89 -11.31
C ARG A 253 -28.85 -15.54 -10.67
N LEU A 254 -28.33 -15.32 -9.47
CA LEU A 254 -28.46 -14.04 -8.76
C LEU A 254 -27.37 -13.08 -9.22
N SER A 255 -27.72 -11.83 -9.48
CA SER A 255 -26.73 -10.77 -9.67
C SER A 255 -26.28 -10.22 -8.32
N SER A 256 -25.02 -9.80 -8.23
CA SER A 256 -24.43 -9.22 -7.02
C SER A 256 -25.30 -8.10 -6.42
N PHE A 257 -25.77 -8.31 -5.20
CA PHE A 257 -26.54 -7.33 -4.43
C PHE A 257 -25.71 -6.74 -3.29
N TYR A 258 -25.50 -5.43 -3.29
CA TYR A 258 -24.71 -4.75 -2.25
C TYR A 258 -25.18 -3.31 -2.10
N PRO A 259 -26.00 -3.00 -1.08
CA PRO A 259 -26.34 -1.63 -0.77
C PRO A 259 -25.07 -0.78 -0.58
N ARG A 260 -25.05 0.41 -1.18
CA ARG A 260 -23.92 1.36 -1.06
C ARG A 260 -24.42 2.67 -0.52
N TRP A 261 -23.54 3.37 0.20
CA TRP A 261 -23.82 4.71 0.68
C TRP A 261 -23.00 5.71 -0.10
N LYS A 262 -23.66 6.78 -0.54
CA LYS A 262 -23.04 8.01 -1.02
C LYS A 262 -22.28 8.65 0.12
N ARG A 263 -21.08 9.07 -0.24
CA ARG A 263 -20.21 9.83 0.65
C ARG A 263 -20.87 11.19 1.00
N PRO A 264 -20.89 11.59 2.29
CA PRO A 264 -21.33 12.93 2.66
C PRO A 264 -20.34 14.01 2.19
N ALA A 265 -20.86 15.20 1.84
CA ALA A 265 -20.04 16.34 1.41
C ALA A 265 -19.18 16.93 2.56
N ALA A 266 -19.57 16.71 3.82
CA ALA A 266 -18.88 17.16 5.02
C ALA A 266 -18.47 15.97 5.91
N ALA A 267 -17.29 16.03 6.53
CA ALA A 267 -16.71 14.93 7.32
C ALA A 267 -17.55 14.48 8.53
N ALA A 268 -18.47 15.31 9.01
CA ALA A 268 -19.33 15.02 10.17
C ALA A 268 -20.75 14.52 9.82
N ALA A 269 -21.11 14.43 8.54
CA ALA A 269 -22.44 13.96 8.13
C ALA A 269 -22.47 12.43 7.98
N LYS A 270 -23.62 11.81 8.25
CA LYS A 270 -23.82 10.37 8.03
C LYS A 270 -23.85 10.06 6.52
N PRO A 271 -23.29 8.93 6.06
CA PRO A 271 -23.40 8.49 4.67
C PRO A 271 -24.87 8.32 4.27
N ALA A 272 -25.26 8.84 3.12
CA ALA A 272 -26.62 8.72 2.60
C ALA A 272 -26.72 7.46 1.72
N LEU A 273 -27.74 6.63 1.87
CA LEU A 273 -27.90 5.43 1.04
C LEU A 273 -28.05 5.80 -0.45
N ASP A 274 -27.40 5.06 -1.35
CA ASP A 274 -27.59 5.14 -2.78
C ASP A 274 -28.75 4.24 -3.19
N ASP A 275 -29.93 4.82 -3.31
CA ASP A 275 -31.17 4.11 -3.66
C ASP A 275 -31.07 3.26 -4.93
N THR A 276 -30.18 3.62 -5.87
CA THR A 276 -29.97 2.85 -7.11
C THR A 276 -29.40 1.45 -6.86
N THR A 277 -28.87 1.20 -5.66
CA THR A 277 -28.27 -0.07 -5.23
C THR A 277 -29.23 -1.03 -4.54
N LEU A 278 -30.49 -0.60 -4.32
CA LEU A 278 -31.55 -1.44 -3.72
C LEU A 278 -32.31 -2.28 -4.77
N LYS A 279 -31.72 -2.47 -5.95
CA LYS A 279 -32.28 -3.29 -7.02
C LYS A 279 -31.72 -4.69 -6.97
N ILE A 280 -32.61 -5.67 -6.82
CA ILE A 280 -32.26 -7.09 -6.78
C ILE A 280 -32.56 -7.68 -8.15
N LYS A 281 -31.58 -8.37 -8.75
CA LYS A 281 -31.71 -8.94 -10.09
C LYS A 281 -31.41 -10.42 -10.07
N TRP A 282 -32.23 -11.19 -10.77
CA TRP A 282 -32.00 -12.62 -10.97
C TRP A 282 -32.37 -13.02 -12.39
N LYS A 283 -31.83 -14.14 -12.85
CA LYS A 283 -32.13 -14.71 -14.15
C LYS A 283 -32.53 -16.17 -13.98
N VAL A 284 -33.72 -16.52 -14.47
CA VAL A 284 -34.16 -17.92 -14.56
C VAL A 284 -33.63 -18.49 -15.86
N GLU A 285 -32.96 -19.63 -15.81
CA GLU A 285 -32.35 -20.26 -16.99
C GLU A 285 -32.58 -21.76 -17.00
N LYS A 286 -32.71 -22.33 -18.20
CA LYS A 286 -32.85 -23.79 -18.42
C LYS A 286 -34.07 -24.37 -17.68
N CYS A 287 -35.09 -23.54 -17.46
CA CYS A 287 -36.33 -23.89 -16.79
C CYS A 287 -37.43 -22.88 -17.13
N SER A 288 -38.55 -23.36 -17.67
CA SER A 288 -39.71 -22.54 -18.06
C SER A 288 -41.00 -22.90 -17.32
N VAL A 289 -40.91 -23.82 -16.34
CA VAL A 289 -42.07 -24.43 -15.66
C VAL A 289 -42.28 -23.91 -14.23
N LEU A 290 -41.44 -23.00 -13.75
CA LEU A 290 -41.57 -22.38 -12.43
C LEU A 290 -42.81 -21.46 -12.40
N LYS A 291 -43.62 -21.57 -11.34
CA LYS A 291 -44.91 -20.86 -11.23
C LYS A 291 -45.07 -20.07 -9.94
N HIS A 292 -44.47 -20.54 -8.85
CA HIS A 292 -44.59 -19.95 -7.52
C HIS A 292 -43.23 -19.88 -6.85
N GLY A 293 -43.02 -18.90 -5.98
CA GLY A 293 -41.75 -18.73 -5.27
C GLY A 293 -41.73 -17.55 -4.32
N GLN A 294 -40.54 -17.26 -3.79
CA GLN A 294 -40.29 -16.13 -2.90
C GLN A 294 -38.92 -15.51 -3.15
N LEU A 295 -38.86 -14.20 -2.96
CA LEU A 295 -37.63 -13.44 -2.75
C LEU A 295 -37.53 -13.09 -1.25
N LEU A 296 -36.39 -13.39 -0.66
CA LEU A 296 -36.11 -13.24 0.77
C LEU A 296 -34.84 -12.41 0.95
N ILE A 297 -34.84 -11.50 1.92
CA ILE A 297 -33.64 -10.73 2.30
C ILE A 297 -33.32 -10.94 3.78
N TRP A 298 -32.05 -11.21 4.06
CA TRP A 298 -31.50 -11.47 5.40
C TRP A 298 -30.35 -10.48 5.70
N ASP A 299 -30.03 -10.27 6.97
CA ASP A 299 -28.86 -9.49 7.43
C ASP A 299 -27.85 -10.34 8.25
N ASP A 300 -26.71 -9.72 8.59
CA ASP A 300 -25.67 -10.28 9.48
C ASP A 300 -26.18 -10.61 10.88
N ALA A 301 -27.24 -9.93 11.34
CA ALA A 301 -27.71 -10.11 12.70
C ALA A 301 -28.21 -11.53 12.98
N HIS A 302 -28.64 -12.34 12.00
CA HIS A 302 -29.01 -13.77 12.11
C HIS A 302 -29.84 -14.15 13.37
N LYS A 303 -30.50 -13.17 14.00
CA LYS A 303 -31.07 -13.31 15.35
C LYS A 303 -32.54 -13.71 15.34
N ALA A 304 -33.13 -13.97 14.18
CA ALA A 304 -34.51 -14.41 14.06
C ALA A 304 -34.67 -15.49 12.99
N ASP A 305 -35.56 -16.45 13.25
CA ASP A 305 -36.03 -17.46 12.29
C ASP A 305 -36.80 -16.86 11.08
N GLU A 306 -36.78 -15.53 10.91
CA GLU A 306 -37.56 -14.77 9.94
C GLU A 306 -36.69 -13.76 9.16
N PRO A 307 -36.87 -13.62 7.83
CA PRO A 307 -36.13 -12.66 7.01
C PRO A 307 -36.55 -11.20 7.30
N LEU A 308 -35.66 -10.25 7.00
CA LEU A 308 -35.95 -8.82 7.03
C LEU A 308 -37.01 -8.40 6.02
N PHE A 309 -37.05 -9.07 4.89
CA PHE A 309 -37.99 -8.78 3.82
C PHE A 309 -38.41 -10.06 3.10
N ARG A 310 -39.66 -10.09 2.65
CA ARG A 310 -40.24 -11.17 1.87
C ARG A 310 -41.16 -10.62 0.79
N GLN A 311 -41.02 -11.15 -0.41
CA GLN A 311 -41.91 -10.91 -1.54
C GLN A 311 -42.29 -12.25 -2.18
N ALA A 312 -43.59 -12.51 -2.33
CA ALA A 312 -44.07 -13.66 -3.09
C ALA A 312 -43.87 -13.42 -4.60
N LEU A 313 -43.42 -14.44 -5.32
CA LEU A 313 -43.10 -14.42 -6.75
C LEU A 313 -44.11 -15.26 -7.52
N GLY A 314 -44.67 -14.69 -8.59
CA GLY A 314 -45.63 -15.34 -9.47
C GLY A 314 -44.99 -15.77 -10.79
N VAL A 315 -45.83 -16.25 -11.71
CA VAL A 315 -45.36 -16.79 -13.00
C VAL A 315 -44.56 -15.77 -13.81
N ASN A 316 -44.93 -14.49 -13.79
CA ASN A 316 -44.22 -13.45 -14.55
C ASN A 316 -42.83 -13.13 -13.98
N ASP A 317 -42.64 -13.36 -12.69
CA ASP A 317 -41.36 -13.14 -11.98
C ASP A 317 -40.40 -14.34 -12.12
N LEU A 318 -40.90 -15.43 -12.74
CA LEU A 318 -40.25 -16.74 -12.79
C LEU A 318 -40.18 -17.33 -14.21
N THR A 319 -40.57 -16.57 -15.24
CA THR A 319 -40.35 -16.95 -16.63
C THR A 319 -38.86 -17.04 -16.93
N GLU A 320 -38.46 -17.88 -17.89
CA GLU A 320 -37.06 -17.93 -18.33
C GLU A 320 -36.61 -16.55 -18.87
N GLY A 321 -35.52 -16.01 -18.33
CA GLY A 321 -35.07 -14.64 -18.63
C GLY A 321 -34.66 -13.84 -17.38
N ASP A 322 -34.37 -12.56 -17.61
CA ASP A 322 -33.93 -11.60 -16.59
C ASP A 322 -35.09 -10.95 -15.85
N HIS A 323 -34.91 -10.75 -14.55
CA HIS A 323 -35.89 -10.16 -13.64
C HIS A 323 -35.23 -9.14 -12.70
N GLU A 324 -36.00 -8.15 -12.28
CA GLU A 324 -35.56 -7.10 -11.36
C GLU A 324 -36.66 -6.79 -10.35
N PHE A 325 -36.28 -6.60 -9.09
CA PHE A 325 -37.15 -6.12 -8.02
C PHE A 325 -36.54 -4.89 -7.33
N ASP A 326 -37.33 -3.83 -7.19
CA ASP A 326 -36.94 -2.60 -6.48
C ASP A 326 -37.31 -2.70 -5.00
N TRP A 327 -36.32 -2.86 -4.13
CA TRP A 327 -36.51 -2.93 -2.69
C TRP A 327 -36.50 -1.53 -2.03
N SER A 328 -37.38 -0.65 -2.49
CA SER A 328 -37.52 0.71 -1.94
C SER A 328 -37.83 0.74 -0.44
N ALA A 329 -38.52 -0.27 0.10
CA ALA A 329 -38.77 -0.40 1.54
C ALA A 329 -37.49 -0.60 2.36
N GLY A 330 -36.42 -1.10 1.72
CA GLY A 330 -35.12 -1.32 2.34
C GLY A 330 -34.48 -0.05 2.91
N LYS A 331 -34.83 1.13 2.39
CA LYS A 331 -34.26 2.42 2.85
C LYS A 331 -34.42 2.66 4.36
N ALA A 332 -35.47 2.11 4.96
CA ALA A 332 -35.75 2.29 6.39
C ALA A 332 -34.97 1.32 7.30
N VAL A 333 -34.44 0.23 6.74
CA VAL A 333 -33.83 -0.88 7.51
C VAL A 333 -32.37 -1.14 7.15
N VAL A 334 -31.91 -0.61 6.01
CA VAL A 334 -30.54 -0.81 5.51
C VAL A 334 -29.58 0.15 6.23
N VAL A 335 -28.63 -0.41 6.98
CA VAL A 335 -27.61 0.31 7.76
C VAL A 335 -26.22 -0.33 7.55
N PRO A 336 -25.13 0.47 7.55
CA PRO A 336 -23.78 -0.07 7.33
C PRO A 336 -23.37 -1.16 8.31
N GLU A 337 -23.83 -1.08 9.56
CA GLU A 337 -23.46 -1.97 10.65
C GLU A 337 -24.02 -3.39 10.52
N HIS A 338 -25.05 -3.58 9.68
CA HIS A 338 -25.70 -4.88 9.44
C HIS A 338 -25.27 -5.48 8.10
N MET A 339 -24.38 -4.81 7.37
CA MET A 339 -23.81 -5.35 6.15
C MET A 339 -22.98 -6.59 6.46
N PRO A 340 -22.97 -7.57 5.54
CA PRO A 340 -23.71 -7.64 4.28
C PRO A 340 -25.18 -8.13 4.40
N TYR A 341 -26.01 -7.70 3.45
CA TYR A 341 -27.36 -8.24 3.22
C TYR A 341 -27.34 -9.39 2.21
N TYR A 342 -28.20 -10.38 2.41
CA TYR A 342 -28.27 -11.60 1.61
C TYR A 342 -29.61 -11.74 0.93
N VAL A 343 -29.57 -12.09 -0.35
CA VAL A 343 -30.76 -12.39 -1.14
C VAL A 343 -30.84 -13.90 -1.32
N GLN A 344 -32.03 -14.45 -1.08
CA GLN A 344 -32.40 -15.78 -1.54
C GLN A 344 -33.62 -15.69 -2.46
N VAL A 345 -33.55 -16.36 -3.61
CA VAL A 345 -34.70 -16.58 -4.48
C VAL A 345 -34.97 -18.07 -4.52
N GLN A 346 -36.21 -18.44 -4.26
CA GLN A 346 -36.68 -19.82 -4.35
C GLN A 346 -37.94 -19.89 -5.21
N ALA A 347 -38.09 -20.96 -5.98
CA ALA A 347 -39.20 -21.15 -6.89
C ALA A 347 -39.48 -22.63 -7.17
N HIS A 348 -40.71 -22.96 -7.56
CA HIS A 348 -41.09 -24.33 -7.90
C HIS A 348 -42.28 -24.38 -8.87
N THR A 349 -42.57 -25.59 -9.37
CA THR A 349 -43.75 -25.90 -10.19
C THR A 349 -45.05 -25.88 -9.40
N GLY A 350 -46.17 -25.79 -10.10
CA GLY A 350 -47.50 -25.74 -9.47
C GLY A 350 -48.02 -27.11 -9.02
N VAL A 351 -49.16 -27.09 -8.32
CA VAL A 351 -49.80 -28.29 -7.76
C VAL A 351 -50.28 -29.30 -8.82
N ASP A 352 -50.44 -28.87 -10.07
CA ASP A 352 -50.92 -29.73 -11.15
C ASP A 352 -49.79 -30.38 -11.97
N ASP A 353 -48.52 -30.02 -11.72
CA ASP A 353 -47.36 -30.47 -12.50
C ASP A 353 -46.75 -31.75 -11.90
N ASP A 354 -46.98 -32.90 -12.53
CA ASP A 354 -46.49 -34.22 -12.05
C ASP A 354 -44.97 -34.36 -12.12
N ASP A 355 -44.31 -33.70 -13.07
CA ASP A 355 -42.86 -33.57 -13.17
C ASP A 355 -42.37 -32.37 -12.34
N GLY A 356 -42.35 -32.54 -11.02
CA GLY A 356 -42.02 -31.46 -10.10
C GLY A 356 -40.56 -31.00 -10.20
N VAL A 357 -40.34 -29.68 -10.15
CA VAL A 357 -39.02 -29.07 -9.92
C VAL A 357 -39.14 -27.90 -8.95
N ALA A 358 -38.17 -27.80 -8.05
CA ALA A 358 -37.94 -26.66 -7.18
C ALA A 358 -36.47 -26.23 -7.23
N VAL A 359 -36.22 -24.92 -7.14
CA VAL A 359 -34.89 -24.32 -7.18
C VAL A 359 -34.78 -23.27 -6.08
N ALA A 360 -33.67 -23.24 -5.35
CA ALA A 360 -33.33 -22.17 -4.41
C ALA A 360 -31.90 -21.72 -4.63
N ALA A 361 -31.67 -20.41 -4.70
CA ALA A 361 -30.37 -19.78 -4.91
C ALA A 361 -30.11 -18.70 -3.85
N MET A 362 -28.89 -18.63 -3.33
CA MET A 362 -28.44 -17.65 -2.34
C MET A 362 -26.94 -17.35 -2.52
N HIS A 363 -26.49 -16.14 -2.19
CA HIS A 363 -25.08 -15.77 -2.32
C HIS A 363 -24.23 -16.08 -1.08
N THR A 364 -23.00 -16.51 -1.31
CA THR A 364 -21.87 -16.47 -0.35
C THR A 364 -20.70 -15.69 -0.94
N ARG A 365 -19.69 -15.36 -0.12
CA ARG A 365 -18.58 -14.46 -0.49
C ARG A 365 -17.24 -14.90 0.09
N VAL A 366 -16.18 -14.40 -0.56
CA VAL A 366 -14.85 -14.33 0.04
C VAL A 366 -14.55 -12.85 0.26
N MET A 367 -14.42 -12.45 1.53
CA MET A 367 -14.35 -11.05 1.94
C MET A 367 -12.93 -10.66 2.36
N VAL A 368 -12.53 -9.43 2.03
CA VAL A 368 -11.29 -8.84 2.55
C VAL A 368 -11.54 -8.24 3.92
N HIS A 369 -10.62 -8.51 4.85
CA HIS A 369 -10.59 -7.95 6.19
C HIS A 369 -9.74 -6.67 6.25
N SER A 370 -8.54 -6.70 5.66
CA SER A 370 -7.59 -5.59 5.70
C SER A 370 -6.48 -5.75 4.67
N ILE A 371 -5.83 -4.65 4.31
CA ILE A 371 -4.56 -4.63 3.57
C ILE A 371 -3.44 -4.23 4.54
N ALA A 372 -2.24 -4.78 4.36
CA ALA A 372 -1.02 -4.26 4.97
C ALA A 372 0.02 -3.97 3.90
N LEU A 373 0.81 -2.92 4.10
CA LEU A 373 1.99 -2.65 3.28
C LEU A 373 3.24 -3.20 3.96
N GLU A 374 4.06 -3.90 3.18
CA GLU A 374 5.34 -4.44 3.61
C GLU A 374 6.44 -4.09 2.60
N LEU A 375 7.68 -4.05 3.07
CA LEU A 375 8.83 -3.91 2.18
C LEU A 375 8.98 -5.19 1.37
N GLY A 376 9.11 -5.03 0.05
CA GLY A 376 9.33 -6.14 -0.86
C GLY A 376 10.77 -6.60 -0.92
N ASP A 377 11.01 -7.61 -1.75
CA ASP A 377 12.35 -8.15 -2.01
C ASP A 377 13.19 -7.14 -2.82
N PHE A 378 14.24 -6.59 -2.21
CA PHE A 378 15.15 -5.61 -2.83
C PHE A 378 15.98 -6.22 -3.97
N GLU A 379 16.20 -7.53 -3.98
CA GLU A 379 16.88 -8.21 -5.08
C GLU A 379 15.98 -8.30 -6.31
N LYS A 380 14.66 -8.26 -6.13
CA LYS A 380 13.65 -8.30 -7.20
C LYS A 380 13.07 -6.91 -7.44
N GLY A 381 13.68 -6.18 -8.38
CA GLY A 381 13.12 -4.93 -8.93
C GLY A 381 13.98 -3.69 -8.76
N ILE A 382 15.11 -3.79 -8.04
CA ILE A 382 16.08 -2.68 -7.90
C ILE A 382 17.32 -2.91 -8.76
N PHE A 383 17.91 -4.10 -8.63
CA PHE A 383 19.17 -4.45 -9.29
C PHE A 383 18.88 -5.25 -10.56
N ASP A 384 19.36 -4.74 -11.70
CA ASP A 384 19.19 -5.42 -12.99
C ASP A 384 20.20 -6.58 -13.13
N ASP A 385 21.33 -6.50 -12.43
CA ASP A 385 22.42 -7.46 -12.55
C ASP A 385 22.51 -8.44 -11.37
N ALA A 386 22.83 -9.69 -11.73
CA ALA A 386 22.97 -10.78 -10.77
C ALA A 386 24.01 -10.44 -9.69
N LYS A 387 23.67 -10.75 -8.43
CA LYS A 387 24.48 -10.52 -7.23
C LYS A 387 25.84 -11.21 -7.19
N THR A 388 26.16 -12.02 -8.19
CA THR A 388 27.45 -12.73 -8.35
C THR A 388 28.39 -12.03 -9.32
N THR A 389 27.91 -11.04 -10.07
CA THR A 389 28.70 -10.32 -11.07
C THR A 389 29.35 -9.08 -10.44
N ASN A 390 30.50 -8.64 -10.96
CA ASN A 390 31.12 -7.38 -10.51
C ASN A 390 30.20 -6.19 -10.71
N LYS A 391 29.40 -6.21 -11.79
CA LYS A 391 28.35 -5.24 -12.06
C LYS A 391 27.30 -5.21 -10.95
N GLY A 392 26.78 -6.37 -10.55
CA GLY A 392 25.84 -6.48 -9.43
C GLY A 392 26.44 -6.10 -8.07
N HIS A 393 27.71 -6.43 -7.81
CA HIS A 393 28.42 -5.99 -6.61
C HIS A 393 28.57 -4.46 -6.58
N ARG A 394 28.93 -3.86 -7.71
CA ARG A 394 29.04 -2.41 -7.89
C ARG A 394 27.70 -1.75 -7.57
N GLU A 395 26.59 -2.20 -8.14
CA GLU A 395 25.28 -1.60 -7.87
C GLU A 395 24.87 -1.66 -6.39
N ARG A 396 25.17 -2.77 -5.70
CA ARG A 396 24.86 -2.93 -4.26
C ARG A 396 25.75 -2.05 -3.39
N LEU A 397 27.06 -2.01 -3.66
CA LEU A 397 27.99 -1.10 -2.98
C LEU A 397 27.62 0.37 -3.23
N LYS A 398 27.11 0.71 -4.43
CA LYS A 398 26.54 2.02 -4.77
C LYS A 398 25.35 2.33 -3.87
N ALA A 399 24.37 1.43 -3.80
CA ALA A 399 23.17 1.60 -2.98
C ALA A 399 23.49 1.73 -1.47
N LEU A 400 24.55 1.06 -1.01
CA LEU A 400 25.09 1.17 0.35
C LEU A 400 25.92 2.44 0.60
N GLY A 401 26.19 3.23 -0.45
CA GLY A 401 26.87 4.51 -0.40
C GLY A 401 28.37 4.46 -0.64
N TYR A 402 29.02 3.28 -0.65
CA TYR A 402 30.48 3.14 -0.55
C TYR A 402 31.32 3.81 -1.64
N PHE A 403 30.75 4.21 -2.77
CA PHE A 403 31.47 4.94 -3.79
C PHE A 403 30.57 5.93 -4.51
N HIS A 404 31.16 6.85 -5.28
CA HIS A 404 30.45 7.83 -6.10
C HIS A 404 31.05 7.89 -7.51
N GLY A 405 30.21 8.15 -8.52
CA GLY A 405 30.63 8.28 -9.93
C GLY A 405 30.68 6.97 -10.71
N ALA A 406 31.16 7.06 -11.96
CA ALA A 406 31.31 5.92 -12.86
C ALA A 406 32.48 5.04 -12.39
N ILE A 407 32.17 3.81 -11.99
CA ILE A 407 33.15 2.75 -11.73
C ILE A 407 33.09 1.78 -12.89
N ALA A 408 34.24 1.47 -13.50
CA ALA A 408 34.31 0.46 -14.56
C ALA A 408 33.90 -0.92 -14.02
N GLU A 409 33.41 -1.80 -14.89
CA GLU A 409 33.03 -3.18 -14.47
C GLU A 409 34.24 -4.07 -14.20
N ASP A 410 35.43 -3.58 -14.55
CA ASP A 410 36.70 -4.24 -14.33
C ASP A 410 36.99 -4.34 -12.82
N PRO A 411 37.13 -5.56 -12.26
CA PRO A 411 37.50 -5.74 -10.85
C PRO A 411 38.93 -5.23 -10.53
N ALA A 412 39.76 -4.97 -11.54
CA ALA A 412 41.04 -4.28 -11.39
C ALA A 412 40.91 -2.75 -11.30
N ASP A 413 39.71 -2.20 -11.52
CA ASP A 413 39.44 -0.78 -11.36
C ASP A 413 39.75 -0.36 -9.91
N ALA A 414 40.61 0.66 -9.79
CA ALA A 414 41.09 1.12 -8.50
C ALA A 414 39.96 1.64 -7.61
N LYS A 415 38.88 2.19 -8.18
CA LYS A 415 37.72 2.69 -7.43
C LYS A 415 36.84 1.54 -6.94
N PHE A 416 36.63 0.52 -7.78
CA PHE A 416 35.91 -0.69 -7.37
C PHE A 416 36.62 -1.41 -6.23
N LYS A 417 37.93 -1.66 -6.39
CA LYS A 417 38.77 -2.31 -5.37
C LYS A 417 38.68 -1.56 -4.03
N LYS A 418 38.81 -0.24 -4.08
CA LYS A 418 38.79 0.62 -2.88
C LYS A 418 37.42 0.64 -2.21
N ALA A 419 36.32 0.65 -2.97
CA ALA A 419 34.97 0.53 -2.43
C ALA A 419 34.77 -0.79 -1.66
N VAL A 420 35.32 -1.89 -2.20
CA VAL A 420 35.33 -3.20 -1.53
C VAL A 420 36.19 -3.18 -0.27
N GLU A 421 37.37 -2.55 -0.31
CA GLU A 421 38.24 -2.41 0.86
C GLU A 421 37.53 -1.67 1.99
N TRP A 422 36.82 -0.58 1.67
CA TRP A 422 36.06 0.19 2.65
C TRP A 422 34.93 -0.62 3.25
N PHE A 423 34.14 -1.31 2.42
CA PHE A 423 33.10 -2.22 2.91
C PHE A 423 33.69 -3.26 3.87
N GLN A 424 34.80 -3.90 3.50
CA GLN A 424 35.48 -4.90 4.32
C GLN A 424 35.97 -4.32 5.65
N SER A 425 36.61 -3.15 5.63
CA SER A 425 37.15 -2.49 6.83
C SER A 425 36.09 -2.14 7.87
N GLU A 426 34.85 -1.85 7.42
CA GLU A 426 33.73 -1.60 8.33
C GLU A 426 33.16 -2.90 8.90
N GLN A 427 33.17 -3.97 8.11
CA GLN A 427 32.65 -5.27 8.52
C GLN A 427 33.55 -5.99 9.52
N ASP A 428 34.86 -5.70 9.48
CA ASP A 428 35.84 -6.29 10.37
C ASP A 428 37.07 -5.37 10.48
N ALA A 429 37.05 -4.49 11.48
CA ALA A 429 38.13 -3.52 11.71
C ALA A 429 39.48 -4.19 12.05
N ALA A 430 39.49 -5.48 12.42
CA ALA A 430 40.69 -6.23 12.78
C ALA A 430 41.31 -6.98 11.58
N ALA A 431 40.57 -7.16 10.48
CA ALA A 431 41.05 -7.87 9.30
C ALA A 431 41.59 -6.91 8.22
N PRO A 432 42.73 -7.22 7.57
CA PRO A 432 43.22 -6.42 6.47
C PRO A 432 42.24 -6.49 5.29
N ALA A 433 41.79 -5.32 4.85
CA ALA A 433 40.97 -5.18 3.65
C ALA A 433 41.75 -5.67 2.42
N LYS A 434 41.14 -6.55 1.61
CA LYS A 434 41.79 -7.20 0.46
C LYS A 434 41.44 -6.54 -0.87
N GLY A 435 40.29 -5.84 -0.91
CA GLY A 435 39.78 -5.17 -2.11
C GLY A 435 39.26 -6.11 -3.19
N THR A 436 39.13 -7.40 -2.88
CA THR A 436 38.53 -8.40 -3.75
C THR A 436 37.25 -8.94 -3.12
N VAL A 437 36.22 -9.17 -3.95
CA VAL A 437 34.93 -9.70 -3.51
C VAL A 437 35.01 -11.24 -3.48
N GLY A 438 35.36 -11.80 -2.31
CA GLY A 438 35.21 -13.24 -2.06
C GLY A 438 33.79 -13.60 -1.62
N ALA A 439 33.49 -14.90 -1.52
CA ALA A 439 32.15 -15.41 -1.16
C ALA A 439 31.57 -14.79 0.12
N THR A 440 32.39 -14.62 1.17
CA THR A 440 31.97 -13.98 2.43
C THR A 440 31.64 -12.49 2.23
N THR A 441 32.44 -11.76 1.45
CA THR A 441 32.16 -10.35 1.15
C THR A 441 30.89 -10.21 0.34
N GLN A 442 30.69 -11.08 -0.65
CA GLN A 442 29.48 -11.12 -1.46
C GLN A 442 28.23 -11.40 -0.63
N ALA A 443 28.28 -12.40 0.26
CA ALA A 443 27.16 -12.72 1.16
C ALA A 443 26.81 -11.49 2.01
N LYS A 444 27.81 -10.85 2.63
CA LYS A 444 27.60 -9.64 3.44
C LYS A 444 27.07 -8.45 2.63
N ILE A 445 27.52 -8.24 1.39
CA ILE A 445 26.98 -7.19 0.49
C ILE A 445 25.50 -7.46 0.17
N THR A 446 25.13 -8.72 -0.01
CA THR A 446 23.76 -9.14 -0.35
C THR A 446 22.82 -9.09 0.86
N GLU A 447 23.27 -9.53 2.02
CA GLU A 447 22.50 -9.53 3.27
C GLU A 447 22.25 -8.11 3.79
N ARG A 448 23.17 -7.19 3.50
CA ARG A 448 23.04 -5.80 3.92
C ARG A 448 22.07 -5.08 3.00
N LEU A 449 20.79 -5.12 3.38
CA LEU A 449 19.83 -4.17 2.86
C LEU A 449 20.36 -2.76 3.15
N PRO A 450 20.34 -1.84 2.17
CA PRO A 450 20.52 -0.45 2.50
C PRO A 450 19.35 -0.11 3.42
N TYR A 451 19.60 0.16 4.71
CA TYR A 451 18.57 0.60 5.66
C TYR A 451 18.08 1.98 5.23
N ILE A 452 17.27 1.97 4.18
CA ILE A 452 16.71 3.13 3.50
C ILE A 452 15.55 3.64 4.33
N ILE A 453 14.77 2.79 5.00
CA ILE A 453 13.68 3.23 5.86
C ILE A 453 14.04 2.97 7.32
N GLU A 454 13.91 4.00 8.15
CA GLU A 454 14.06 3.92 9.60
C GLU A 454 13.21 2.78 10.18
N GLY A 455 13.84 1.88 10.94
CA GLY A 455 13.17 0.73 11.54
C GLY A 455 12.80 -0.41 10.56
N GLY A 456 13.08 -0.27 9.26
CA GLY A 456 12.93 -1.36 8.28
C GLY A 456 11.50 -1.80 7.99
N SER A 457 10.49 -0.96 8.24
CA SER A 457 9.09 -1.28 7.99
C SER A 457 8.27 -0.08 7.50
N LEU A 458 7.24 -0.38 6.71
CA LEU A 458 6.21 0.59 6.33
C LEU A 458 5.14 0.56 7.42
N SER A 459 5.19 1.51 8.37
CA SER A 459 4.22 1.58 9.47
C SER A 459 3.16 2.64 9.22
N ASN A 460 1.99 2.42 9.80
CA ASN A 460 0.89 3.39 9.89
C ASN A 460 0.79 4.05 11.28
N ALA A 461 1.82 3.89 12.13
CA ALA A 461 1.83 4.40 13.50
C ALA A 461 2.87 5.51 13.72
N ASP A 462 4.04 5.40 13.07
CA ASP A 462 5.13 6.35 13.27
C ASP A 462 5.58 7.00 11.96
N LYS A 463 5.98 8.27 12.06
CA LYS A 463 6.76 8.93 11.01
C LYS A 463 8.05 8.15 10.77
N LYS A 464 8.41 7.96 9.51
CA LYS A 464 9.64 7.25 9.13
C LYS A 464 10.55 8.16 8.31
N LYS A 465 11.85 8.06 8.55
CA LYS A 465 12.86 8.67 7.69
C LYS A 465 13.26 7.71 6.56
N ILE A 466 13.34 8.23 5.34
CA ILE A 466 13.87 7.57 4.15
C ILE A 466 15.28 8.12 3.91
N TYR A 467 16.32 7.33 4.11
CA TYR A 467 17.70 7.75 4.02
C TYR A 467 18.29 7.60 2.62
N VAL A 468 18.83 8.70 2.13
CA VAL A 468 19.68 8.80 0.94
C VAL A 468 21.10 9.10 1.43
N SER A 469 22.12 8.37 0.95
CA SER A 469 23.52 8.75 1.27
C SER A 469 23.82 10.10 0.61
N GLY A 470 24.23 11.08 1.41
CA GLY A 470 24.18 12.51 1.06
C GLY A 470 25.51 13.25 1.08
N ALA A 471 26.65 12.55 1.20
CA ALA A 471 27.97 13.18 1.22
C ALA A 471 28.80 12.72 0.02
N PHE A 472 28.75 13.50 -1.06
CA PHE A 472 29.70 13.38 -2.16
C PHE A 472 30.95 14.17 -1.79
N PHE A 473 32.13 13.64 -2.07
CA PHE A 473 33.40 14.32 -1.86
C PHE A 473 34.20 14.20 -3.18
N TYR A 474 34.78 15.28 -3.70
CA TYR A 474 35.58 15.23 -4.93
C TYR A 474 36.95 14.58 -4.69
N GLU A 475 37.49 13.98 -5.75
CA GLU A 475 38.88 13.50 -5.77
C GLU A 475 39.91 14.64 -5.94
N THR A 476 39.52 15.83 -6.45
CA THR A 476 40.44 16.96 -6.71
C THR A 476 39.82 18.36 -6.49
N GLU A 477 40.67 19.35 -6.16
CA GLU A 477 40.32 20.77 -5.94
C GLU A 477 39.89 21.48 -7.25
N ALA A 478 40.47 21.10 -8.41
CA ALA A 478 40.20 21.71 -9.71
C ALA A 478 38.74 21.57 -10.20
N ALA A 479 37.96 20.66 -9.61
CA ALA A 479 36.55 20.46 -9.92
C ALA A 479 35.61 21.53 -9.31
N LEU A 480 36.10 22.36 -8.37
CA LEU A 480 35.32 23.43 -7.74
C LEU A 480 35.35 24.75 -8.52
N ASP A 481 36.41 25.01 -9.29
CA ASP A 481 36.75 26.37 -9.75
C ASP A 481 36.32 26.69 -11.19
N ALA A 482 36.08 25.70 -12.06
CA ALA A 482 35.78 25.95 -13.47
C ALA A 482 34.28 26.17 -13.79
N ASP A 483 33.38 25.39 -13.17
CA ASP A 483 31.92 25.45 -13.38
C ASP A 483 31.12 25.02 -12.11
N GLY A 484 31.78 25.04 -10.93
CA GLY A 484 31.49 24.26 -9.71
C GLY A 484 30.14 24.39 -9.00
N LEU A 485 29.15 25.10 -9.55
CA LEU A 485 27.80 25.16 -8.98
C LEU A 485 27.02 23.88 -9.31
N HIS A 486 26.87 23.59 -10.60
CA HIS A 486 26.04 22.49 -11.12
C HIS A 486 26.53 21.06 -10.86
N HIS A 487 27.75 20.93 -10.35
CA HIS A 487 28.41 19.64 -10.25
C HIS A 487 27.85 18.77 -9.14
N ARG A 488 27.39 19.35 -8.01
CA ARG A 488 26.80 18.55 -6.92
C ARG A 488 25.50 17.93 -7.41
N PHE A 489 24.49 18.75 -7.75
CA PHE A 489 23.19 18.28 -8.19
C PHE A 489 23.29 17.21 -9.28
N LYS A 490 24.14 17.45 -10.29
CA LYS A 490 24.42 16.51 -11.38
C LYS A 490 25.07 15.22 -10.87
N ALA A 491 26.09 15.30 -10.01
CA ALA A 491 26.70 14.10 -9.42
C ALA A 491 25.71 13.28 -8.60
N GLU A 492 24.82 13.93 -7.82
CA GLU A 492 23.80 13.21 -7.05
C GLU A 492 22.73 12.60 -7.96
N LYS A 493 22.37 13.28 -9.06
CA LYS A 493 21.45 12.76 -10.09
C LYS A 493 22.07 11.59 -10.86
N ASP A 494 23.35 11.66 -11.23
CA ASP A 494 24.09 10.55 -11.85
C ASP A 494 24.19 9.35 -10.90
N PHE A 495 24.22 9.62 -9.59
CA PHE A 495 24.33 8.59 -8.57
C PHE A 495 22.99 7.92 -8.26
N TRP A 496 22.00 8.69 -7.81
CA TRP A 496 20.70 8.21 -7.35
C TRP A 496 19.67 8.15 -8.48
N GLY A 497 20.02 8.53 -9.70
CA GLY A 497 19.03 8.79 -10.73
C GLY A 497 18.06 9.87 -10.26
N ASP A 498 16.78 9.65 -10.51
CA ASP A 498 15.75 10.55 -10.01
C ASP A 498 15.29 10.25 -8.57
N GLY A 499 15.84 9.21 -7.93
CA GLY A 499 15.47 8.82 -6.58
C GLY A 499 15.69 7.34 -6.27
N LEU A 500 15.44 6.97 -5.02
CA LEU A 500 15.56 5.57 -4.59
C LEU A 500 14.51 4.69 -5.28
N LYS A 501 14.74 3.37 -5.31
CA LYS A 501 13.75 2.37 -5.70
C LYS A 501 13.47 1.49 -4.49
N ILE A 502 12.24 1.51 -4.00
CA ILE A 502 11.83 0.79 -2.79
C ILE A 502 10.66 -0.12 -3.18
N PRO A 503 10.85 -1.45 -3.26
CA PRO A 503 9.75 -2.39 -3.46
C PRO A 503 8.76 -2.31 -2.31
N VAL A 504 7.48 -2.12 -2.64
CA VAL A 504 6.37 -2.06 -1.68
C VAL A 504 5.35 -3.11 -2.10
N TYR A 505 5.07 -4.06 -1.20
CA TYR A 505 4.08 -5.10 -1.42
C TYR A 505 2.84 -4.82 -0.57
N ALA A 506 1.67 -5.11 -1.15
CA ALA A 506 0.39 -5.11 -0.46
C ALA A 506 0.00 -6.56 -0.16
N ARG A 507 -0.06 -6.91 1.12
CA ARG A 507 -0.58 -8.18 1.63
C ARG A 507 -2.06 -8.02 1.95
N ILE A 508 -2.88 -8.90 1.38
CA ILE A 508 -4.33 -8.86 1.51
C ILE A 508 -4.77 -9.96 2.49
N PHE A 509 -5.41 -9.56 3.59
CA PHE A 509 -5.97 -10.49 4.56
C PHE A 509 -7.46 -10.67 4.35
N LEU A 510 -7.95 -11.88 4.54
CA LEU A 510 -9.36 -12.24 4.37
C LEU A 510 -10.10 -12.24 5.70
N LYS A 511 -11.42 -12.05 5.64
CA LYS A 511 -12.31 -12.06 6.80
C LYS A 511 -12.84 -13.48 7.00
N GLY A 512 -12.48 -14.09 8.13
CA GLY A 512 -13.00 -15.40 8.54
C GLY A 512 -14.47 -15.36 8.97
N LYS A 513 -15.11 -16.52 9.12
CA LYS A 513 -16.53 -16.64 9.55
C LYS A 513 -16.83 -15.85 10.83
N GLY A 514 -15.90 -15.86 11.80
CA GLY A 514 -16.01 -15.11 13.06
C GLY A 514 -15.66 -13.62 12.96
N GLY A 515 -15.44 -13.08 11.75
CA GLY A 515 -15.03 -11.71 11.50
C GLY A 515 -13.53 -11.44 11.66
N GLY A 516 -12.74 -12.44 12.10
CA GLY A 516 -11.31 -12.30 12.34
C GLY A 516 -10.45 -12.23 11.06
N LYS A 517 -9.22 -11.73 11.22
CA LYS A 517 -8.21 -11.59 10.16
C LYS A 517 -7.54 -12.94 9.85
N VAL A 518 -7.50 -13.36 8.59
CA VAL A 518 -6.87 -14.60 8.13
C VAL A 518 -5.92 -14.36 6.96
N ASP A 519 -4.72 -14.93 7.01
CA ASP A 519 -3.78 -14.95 5.88
C ASP A 519 -4.05 -16.19 5.00
N ALA A 520 -4.58 -15.96 3.80
CA ALA A 520 -4.98 -17.02 2.86
C ALA A 520 -4.68 -16.59 1.41
N PRO A 521 -3.39 -16.55 1.03
CA PRO A 521 -2.93 -15.95 -0.23
C PRO A 521 -3.54 -16.60 -1.48
N LYS A 522 -3.79 -17.91 -1.45
CA LYS A 522 -4.45 -18.66 -2.54
C LYS A 522 -5.87 -18.16 -2.80
N SER A 523 -6.60 -17.75 -1.76
CA SER A 523 -7.98 -17.29 -1.82
C SER A 523 -8.11 -15.80 -2.12
N VAL A 524 -7.00 -15.08 -2.31
CA VAL A 524 -7.04 -13.70 -2.82
C VAL A 524 -7.39 -13.71 -4.31
N GLY A 525 -6.65 -14.49 -5.11
CA GLY A 525 -6.75 -14.47 -6.57
C GLY A 525 -6.18 -13.20 -7.20
N ALA A 526 -6.46 -12.97 -8.48
CA ALA A 526 -5.95 -11.84 -9.25
C ALA A 526 -6.69 -10.51 -8.98
N VAL A 527 -6.70 -10.08 -7.71
CA VAL A 527 -7.33 -8.82 -7.29
C VAL A 527 -6.43 -7.64 -7.67
N LYS A 528 -7.01 -6.55 -8.17
CA LYS A 528 -6.26 -5.31 -8.42
C LYS A 528 -6.16 -4.48 -7.14
N VAL A 529 -4.96 -4.01 -6.82
CA VAL A 529 -4.68 -3.05 -5.75
C VAL A 529 -4.19 -1.76 -6.40
N GLN A 530 -4.86 -0.66 -6.09
CA GLN A 530 -4.44 0.67 -6.50
C GLN A 530 -3.53 1.27 -5.43
N PHE A 531 -2.43 1.86 -5.89
CA PHE A 531 -1.46 2.55 -5.08
C PHE A 531 -1.46 4.04 -5.44
N GLU A 532 -1.55 4.88 -4.42
CA GLU A 532 -1.47 6.33 -4.54
C GLU A 532 -0.48 6.89 -3.54
N TRP A 533 -0.01 8.10 -3.82
CA TRP A 533 0.82 8.84 -2.90
C TRP A 533 0.29 10.27 -2.84
N VAL A 534 0.44 10.88 -1.67
CA VAL A 534 0.25 12.32 -1.51
C VAL A 534 1.53 12.94 -0.99
N ASP A 535 1.77 14.15 -1.47
CA ASP A 535 2.78 15.05 -0.93
C ASP A 535 2.23 15.64 0.37
N LYS A 536 2.90 15.40 1.49
CA LYS A 536 2.54 16.04 2.76
C LYS A 536 3.46 17.21 3.01
N SER A 537 2.87 18.33 3.42
CA SER A 537 3.61 19.53 3.76
C SER A 537 4.71 19.21 4.77
N GLU A 538 5.93 19.57 4.40
CA GLU A 538 7.02 19.85 5.34
C GLU A 538 6.44 20.60 6.55
N ASN A 539 6.85 20.23 7.76
CA ASN A 539 6.57 21.04 8.93
C ASN A 539 7.75 22.00 9.15
N PRO A 540 7.75 23.22 8.56
CA PRO A 540 8.87 24.14 8.64
C PRO A 540 9.09 24.70 10.05
N THR A 541 8.44 24.16 11.09
CA THR A 541 8.62 24.55 12.50
C THR A 541 10.07 24.50 13.00
N THR A 542 10.96 23.75 12.35
CA THR A 542 12.39 23.72 12.68
C THR A 542 13.18 24.85 12.02
N LEU A 543 12.62 25.50 10.99
CA LEU A 543 13.18 26.69 10.33
C LEU A 543 12.64 27.95 11.02
N ALA A 544 13.45 29.00 11.04
CA ALA A 544 13.07 30.28 11.63
C ALA A 544 13.51 31.46 10.77
N GLY A 545 12.80 32.59 10.89
CA GLY A 545 13.14 33.85 10.23
C GLY A 545 13.32 33.71 8.72
N LYS A 546 14.35 34.39 8.20
CA LYS A 546 14.61 34.51 6.76
C LYS A 546 14.87 33.17 6.07
N GLN A 547 15.54 32.23 6.76
CA GLN A 547 15.74 30.87 6.29
C GLN A 547 14.41 30.18 5.96
N LYS A 548 13.42 30.31 6.86
CA LYS A 548 12.07 29.76 6.66
C LYS A 548 11.37 30.42 5.47
N ASP A 549 11.38 31.75 5.43
CA ASP A 549 10.69 32.52 4.39
C ASP A 549 11.19 32.14 2.98
N TYR A 550 12.50 32.00 2.79
CA TYR A 550 13.07 31.60 1.50
C TYR A 550 12.66 30.17 1.11
N VAL A 551 12.72 29.21 2.04
CA VAL A 551 12.32 27.82 1.79
C VAL A 551 10.83 27.75 1.43
N GLU A 552 9.96 28.45 2.14
CA GLU A 552 8.52 28.48 1.85
C GLU A 552 8.24 29.08 0.47
N LYS A 553 8.85 30.22 0.13
CA LYS A 553 8.71 30.84 -1.20
C LYS A 553 9.20 29.92 -2.31
N ALA A 554 10.30 29.20 -2.10
CA ALA A 554 10.81 28.24 -3.07
C ALA A 554 9.90 27.00 -3.20
N SER A 555 9.34 26.50 -2.11
CA SER A 555 8.41 25.37 -2.12
C SER A 555 7.05 25.73 -2.71
N ASP A 556 6.64 27.00 -2.70
CA ASP A 556 5.39 27.48 -3.32
C ASP A 556 5.41 27.54 -4.86
N TYR A 557 6.53 27.23 -5.51
CA TYR A 557 6.67 27.25 -6.99
C TYR A 557 5.69 26.30 -7.71
N TYR A 558 4.72 26.86 -8.44
CA TYR A 558 3.63 26.13 -9.14
C TYR A 558 2.85 25.17 -8.25
N LYS A 559 2.77 25.48 -6.95
CA LYS A 559 2.17 24.59 -5.96
C LYS A 559 0.68 24.38 -6.18
N ASP A 560 -0.05 25.42 -6.56
CA ASP A 560 -1.51 25.35 -6.74
C ASP A 560 -1.92 24.73 -8.08
N THR A 561 -1.01 24.71 -9.05
CA THR A 561 -1.23 24.20 -10.41
C THR A 561 -0.72 22.77 -10.63
N THR A 562 -0.02 22.19 -9.65
CA THR A 562 0.52 20.82 -9.74
C THR A 562 -0.28 19.80 -8.93
N THR A 563 -0.22 18.54 -9.36
CA THR A 563 -0.80 17.40 -8.63
C THR A 563 0.23 16.27 -8.50
N PRO A 564 0.30 15.58 -7.35
CA PRO A 564 -0.33 15.88 -6.06
C PRO A 564 0.07 17.26 -5.50
N LYS A 565 -0.83 17.88 -4.72
CA LYS A 565 -0.54 19.16 -4.02
C LYS A 565 0.37 18.90 -2.82
N GLY A 566 1.32 19.78 -2.55
CA GLY A 566 2.12 19.75 -1.33
C GLY A 566 3.41 20.57 -1.42
N LEU A 567 4.43 20.25 -0.61
CA LEU A 567 5.68 21.03 -0.48
C LEU A 567 6.92 20.30 -1.02
N ALA A 568 6.78 19.09 -1.56
CA ALA A 568 7.87 18.39 -2.22
C ALA A 568 8.41 19.23 -3.38
N CYS A 569 9.71 19.10 -3.64
CA CYS A 569 10.36 19.90 -4.66
C CYS A 569 9.74 19.68 -6.06
N HIS A 570 9.52 20.80 -6.76
CA HIS A 570 9.00 20.81 -8.12
C HIS A 570 9.99 20.17 -9.11
N LYS A 571 9.48 19.53 -10.17
CA LYS A 571 10.31 18.89 -11.20
C LYS A 571 11.36 19.81 -11.83
N ASP A 572 11.03 21.09 -12.03
CA ASP A 572 11.94 22.11 -12.59
C ASP A 572 13.09 22.48 -11.64
N ARG A 573 13.04 22.03 -10.38
CA ARG A 573 14.08 22.21 -9.36
C ARG A 573 14.69 20.87 -8.95
N GLY A 574 14.51 19.85 -9.79
CA GLY A 574 15.11 18.53 -9.64
C GLY A 574 14.33 17.51 -8.82
N GLY A 575 13.13 17.88 -8.34
CA GLY A 575 12.22 17.00 -7.61
C GLY A 575 11.26 16.22 -8.51
N LYS A 576 10.15 15.76 -7.93
CA LYS A 576 9.13 14.94 -8.65
C LYS A 576 7.71 15.51 -8.60
N ARG A 577 7.46 16.62 -7.90
CA ARG A 577 6.14 17.26 -7.85
C ARG A 577 5.81 17.90 -9.21
N GLY A 578 4.56 17.72 -9.67
CA GLY A 578 4.07 18.13 -11.00
C GLY A 578 4.01 16.99 -12.00
N ASP A 579 3.55 17.25 -13.23
CA ASP A 579 3.53 16.24 -14.30
C ASP A 579 4.95 16.00 -14.84
N SER A 580 5.73 15.26 -14.05
CA SER A 580 7.08 14.84 -14.40
C SER A 580 7.03 13.56 -15.24
N VAL A 581 7.93 13.45 -16.21
CA VAL A 581 8.20 12.19 -16.94
C VAL A 581 8.64 11.10 -15.95
N VAL A 582 9.29 11.51 -14.86
CA VAL A 582 9.76 10.63 -13.80
C VAL A 582 8.66 10.47 -12.76
N LYS A 583 8.14 9.25 -12.63
CA LYS A 583 7.04 8.93 -11.72
C LYS A 583 7.54 8.47 -10.35
N VAL A 584 6.73 8.71 -9.31
CA VAL A 584 6.95 8.16 -7.96
C VAL A 584 6.57 6.68 -7.92
N PHE A 585 5.51 6.29 -8.64
CA PHE A 585 5.24 4.90 -8.96
C PHE A 585 5.43 4.69 -10.47
N PRO A 586 6.60 4.21 -10.92
CA PRO A 586 6.79 3.84 -12.31
C PRO A 586 5.92 2.64 -12.69
N GLU A 587 5.46 2.63 -13.94
CA GLU A 587 4.82 1.46 -14.53
C GLU A 587 5.85 0.32 -14.71
N ASN A 588 5.36 -0.92 -14.66
CA ASN A 588 6.17 -2.10 -14.88
C ASN A 588 5.43 -3.11 -15.75
N THR A 589 5.99 -3.38 -16.92
CA THR A 589 5.48 -4.39 -17.86
C THR A 589 6.40 -5.62 -17.96
N ASP A 590 7.63 -5.53 -17.44
CA ASP A 590 8.62 -6.61 -17.44
C ASP A 590 8.66 -7.30 -16.08
N THR A 591 8.07 -8.50 -16.01
CA THR A 591 7.93 -9.22 -14.75
C THR A 591 9.13 -10.07 -14.37
N THR A 592 10.14 -10.11 -15.25
CA THR A 592 11.43 -10.77 -14.95
C THR A 592 12.26 -9.95 -13.96
N LYS A 593 12.09 -8.61 -13.99
CA LYS A 593 12.80 -7.67 -13.12
C LYS A 593 12.05 -7.38 -11.84
N PHE A 594 10.75 -7.08 -11.96
CA PHE A 594 9.87 -6.85 -10.82
C PHE A 594 8.61 -7.69 -10.99
N PRO A 595 8.28 -8.58 -10.04
CA PRO A 595 7.30 -9.65 -10.24
C PRO A 595 5.86 -9.18 -10.48
N PHE A 596 5.56 -7.91 -10.25
CA PHE A 596 4.21 -7.36 -10.37
C PHE A 596 4.06 -6.49 -11.61
N TYR A 597 2.96 -6.69 -12.31
CA TYR A 597 2.55 -5.82 -13.40
C TYR A 597 1.91 -4.55 -12.84
N VAL A 598 2.43 -3.38 -13.25
CA VAL A 598 2.00 -2.08 -12.75
C VAL A 598 1.63 -1.19 -13.93
N LYS A 599 0.39 -0.69 -13.96
CA LYS A 599 -0.11 0.23 -14.98
C LYS A 599 -0.69 1.49 -14.35
N LYS A 600 -0.65 2.60 -15.07
CA LYS A 600 -1.39 3.81 -14.71
C LYS A 600 -2.89 3.52 -14.70
N VAL A 601 -3.62 4.18 -13.80
CA VAL A 601 -5.08 4.09 -13.77
C VAL A 601 -5.69 5.07 -14.79
N PRO A 602 -6.33 4.60 -15.88
CA PRO A 602 -6.90 5.47 -16.91
C PRO A 602 -8.03 6.37 -16.37
N ASP A 603 -8.24 7.53 -17.01
CA ASP A 603 -9.44 8.37 -16.91
C ASP A 603 -9.90 8.81 -15.51
N SER A 604 -9.05 8.65 -14.50
CA SER A 604 -9.35 8.95 -13.09
C SER A 604 -9.14 10.42 -12.70
N GLY A 605 -8.52 11.23 -13.57
CA GLY A 605 -7.97 12.54 -13.19
C GLY A 605 -6.77 12.46 -12.24
N ARG A 606 -6.33 11.25 -11.84
CA ARG A 606 -5.23 11.01 -10.89
C ARG A 606 -4.01 10.46 -11.60
N GLY A 607 -3.31 11.33 -12.32
CA GLY A 607 -2.16 10.96 -13.16
C GLY A 607 -0.96 10.35 -12.42
N TRP A 608 -0.98 10.35 -11.08
CA TRP A 608 0.06 9.84 -10.19
C TRP A 608 -0.27 8.47 -9.55
N ALA A 609 -1.48 7.95 -9.76
CA ALA A 609 -1.94 6.67 -9.24
C ALA A 609 -1.63 5.52 -10.20
N VAL A 610 -1.33 4.35 -9.65
CA VAL A 610 -1.10 3.12 -10.42
C VAL A 610 -1.91 1.96 -9.85
N ALA A 611 -2.19 0.95 -10.67
CA ALA A 611 -2.78 -0.31 -10.23
C ALA A 611 -1.81 -1.47 -10.48
N SER A 612 -1.78 -2.39 -9.52
CA SER A 612 -1.02 -3.64 -9.57
C SER A 612 -1.94 -4.81 -9.28
N THR A 613 -1.77 -5.92 -10.01
CA THR A 613 -2.60 -7.11 -9.84
C THR A 613 -1.93 -8.11 -8.91
N ALA A 614 -2.67 -8.62 -7.93
CA ALA A 614 -2.17 -9.65 -7.03
C ALA A 614 -1.83 -10.93 -7.81
N ARG A 615 -0.70 -11.56 -7.44
CA ARG A 615 -0.21 -12.77 -8.12
C ARG A 615 -1.09 -13.97 -7.75
N SER A 616 -1.55 -14.71 -8.76
CA SER A 616 -2.29 -15.96 -8.57
C SER A 616 -1.39 -17.21 -8.60
N VAL A 617 -0.14 -17.07 -9.06
CA VAL A 617 0.82 -18.18 -9.16
C VAL A 617 1.32 -18.65 -7.80
N THR A 618 1.75 -19.91 -7.72
CA THR A 618 2.31 -20.51 -6.50
C THR A 618 3.67 -19.90 -6.11
N GLY A 619 3.93 -19.82 -4.80
CA GLY A 619 5.18 -19.31 -4.23
C GLY A 619 4.98 -18.10 -3.29
N ASP A 620 6.08 -17.50 -2.84
CA ASP A 620 6.09 -16.48 -1.77
C ASP A 620 5.38 -15.17 -2.14
N GLN A 621 5.06 -14.98 -3.42
CA GLN A 621 4.38 -13.79 -3.94
C GLN A 621 2.87 -13.98 -4.10
N GLN A 622 2.37 -15.20 -3.89
CA GLN A 622 0.94 -15.50 -4.07
C GLN A 622 0.08 -14.60 -3.18
N GLY A 623 -0.99 -14.04 -3.75
CA GLY A 623 -1.90 -13.14 -3.04
C GLY A 623 -1.34 -11.74 -2.72
N LEU A 624 -0.08 -11.46 -3.07
CA LEU A 624 0.51 -10.13 -2.95
C LEU A 624 0.30 -9.35 -4.24
N ALA A 625 0.08 -8.04 -4.13
CA ALA A 625 0.29 -7.06 -5.19
C ALA A 625 1.51 -6.19 -4.84
N GLY A 626 2.08 -5.46 -5.80
CA GLY A 626 3.24 -4.63 -5.47
C GLY A 626 3.56 -3.55 -6.48
N VAL A 627 4.29 -2.53 -6.02
CA VAL A 627 4.81 -1.41 -6.80
C VAL A 627 6.25 -1.11 -6.40
N ILE A 628 7.01 -0.45 -7.28
CA ILE A 628 8.25 0.22 -6.89
C ILE A 628 7.88 1.63 -6.43
N PHE A 629 8.07 1.93 -5.16
CA PHE A 629 8.01 3.29 -4.65
C PHE A 629 9.35 3.99 -4.92
N SER A 630 9.30 5.08 -5.68
CA SER A 630 10.46 5.88 -6.04
C SER A 630 10.31 7.34 -5.58
N PRO A 631 10.53 7.62 -4.28
CA PRO A 631 10.56 8.99 -3.78
C PRO A 631 11.68 9.79 -4.47
N SER A 632 11.66 11.11 -4.39
CA SER A 632 12.79 11.92 -4.85
C SER A 632 14.03 11.66 -3.98
N ARG A 633 15.20 12.07 -4.46
CA ARG A 633 16.46 12.08 -3.68
C ARG A 633 16.62 13.32 -2.79
N LEU A 634 15.58 14.15 -2.68
CA LEU A 634 15.66 15.48 -2.09
C LEU A 634 15.24 15.45 -0.63
N GLY A 635 16.11 15.95 0.24
CA GLY A 635 15.84 16.04 1.67
C GLY A 635 14.59 16.89 1.94
N GLY A 636 13.71 16.41 2.80
CA GLY A 636 12.47 17.09 3.20
C GLY A 636 11.23 16.70 2.42
N ASP A 637 11.38 16.15 1.22
CA ASP A 637 10.25 15.62 0.46
C ASP A 637 9.56 14.54 1.31
N THR A 638 8.25 14.70 1.53
CA THR A 638 7.49 13.89 2.46
C THR A 638 6.31 13.23 1.74
N TYR A 639 6.23 11.92 1.87
CA TYR A 639 5.29 11.08 1.16
C TYR A 639 4.40 10.32 2.15
N ARG A 640 3.14 10.14 1.79
CA ARG A 640 2.25 9.16 2.41
C ARG A 640 1.70 8.25 1.31
N ILE A 641 1.83 6.93 1.49
CA ILE A 641 1.37 5.95 0.51
C ILE A 641 0.02 5.39 0.95
N TYR A 642 -0.89 5.27 -0.02
CA TYR A 642 -2.19 4.64 0.09
C TYR A 642 -2.20 3.38 -0.77
N ALA A 643 -2.80 2.32 -0.25
CA ALA A 643 -3.10 1.12 -1.02
C ALA A 643 -4.52 0.66 -0.72
N TYR A 644 -5.31 0.41 -1.76
CA TYR A 644 -6.69 -0.04 -1.62
C TYR A 644 -7.09 -1.00 -2.74
N LEU A 645 -8.09 -1.84 -2.48
CA LEU A 645 -8.62 -2.71 -3.52
C LEU A 645 -9.29 -1.89 -4.62
N HIS A 646 -8.79 -2.05 -5.84
CA HIS A 646 -9.35 -1.42 -7.03
C HIS A 646 -10.64 -2.15 -7.40
N GLN A 647 -11.77 -1.65 -6.92
CA GLN A 647 -13.06 -1.95 -7.51
C GLN A 647 -13.22 -1.08 -8.77
N GLU A 648 -14.06 -1.52 -9.73
CA GLU A 648 -14.54 -0.70 -10.85
C GLU A 648 -15.35 0.49 -10.31
N ARG A 649 -14.67 1.42 -9.66
CA ARG A 649 -15.20 2.67 -9.13
C ARG A 649 -14.94 3.77 -10.14
N ASP A 650 -15.89 4.70 -10.19
CA ASP A 650 -15.69 6.00 -10.79
C ASP A 650 -14.74 6.82 -9.89
N LEU A 651 -13.46 6.86 -10.24
CA LEU A 651 -12.34 7.34 -9.40
C LEU A 651 -12.20 8.88 -9.34
N ALA A 652 -13.21 9.63 -9.77
CA ALA A 652 -13.15 11.08 -9.90
C ALA A 652 -12.98 11.88 -8.59
N THR A 653 -12.98 11.27 -7.38
CA THR A 653 -13.00 12.02 -6.10
C THR A 653 -11.87 11.68 -5.09
N ASP A 654 -10.93 12.62 -4.92
CA ASP A 654 -9.93 12.84 -3.85
C ASP A 654 -9.69 11.72 -2.79
N PRO A 655 -8.46 11.16 -2.67
CA PRO A 655 -8.12 10.10 -1.71
C PRO A 655 -8.13 10.51 -0.23
N GLU A 656 -7.95 11.80 0.13
CA GLU A 656 -7.95 12.23 1.55
C GLU A 656 -9.31 12.13 2.24
N LYS A 657 -10.29 11.66 1.48
CA LYS A 657 -11.67 11.67 1.88
C LYS A 657 -12.11 10.21 2.14
N ASP A 658 -11.70 9.19 1.39
CA ASP A 658 -12.35 7.86 1.47
C ASP A 658 -12.26 7.20 2.87
N THR A 659 -13.37 6.63 3.37
CA THR A 659 -13.44 6.00 4.72
C THR A 659 -14.06 4.61 4.61
N PHE A 660 -13.30 3.67 4.04
CA PHE A 660 -13.53 2.24 4.23
C PHE A 660 -12.26 1.61 4.82
N PRO A 661 -12.01 1.77 6.14
CA PRO A 661 -10.76 1.37 6.77
C PRO A 661 -10.44 -0.13 6.64
N GLU A 662 -11.43 -0.99 6.36
CA GLU A 662 -11.26 -2.44 6.17
C GLU A 662 -10.62 -2.82 4.81
N ARG A 663 -10.43 -1.88 3.87
CA ARG A 663 -9.92 -2.18 2.51
C ARG A 663 -8.82 -1.24 2.05
N GLU A 664 -8.26 -0.50 2.98
CA GLU A 664 -7.28 0.53 2.74
C GLU A 664 -6.14 0.37 3.74
N TYR A 665 -4.92 0.61 3.28
CA TYR A 665 -3.79 0.85 4.13
C TYR A 665 -3.18 2.19 3.77
N THR A 666 -2.91 2.98 4.80
CA THR A 666 -2.18 4.23 4.66
C THR A 666 -0.95 4.18 5.55
N THR A 667 0.24 4.45 4.99
CA THR A 667 1.43 4.64 5.82
C THR A 667 1.28 5.89 6.68
N GLU A 668 2.14 6.08 7.68
CA GLU A 668 2.40 7.42 8.21
C GLU A 668 3.33 8.21 7.29
N ASN A 669 3.62 9.47 7.64
CA ASN A 669 4.52 10.32 6.86
C ASN A 669 5.92 9.69 6.75
N MET A 670 6.39 9.51 5.52
CA MET A 670 7.74 9.08 5.20
C MET A 670 8.50 10.25 4.60
N GLN A 671 9.52 10.74 5.30
CA GLN A 671 10.28 11.92 4.90
C GLN A 671 11.66 11.53 4.41
N VAL A 672 12.12 12.11 3.30
CA VAL A 672 13.47 11.88 2.80
C VAL A 672 14.50 12.65 3.64
N TRP A 673 15.53 11.95 4.09
CA TRP A 673 16.66 12.45 4.87
C TRP A 673 17.97 12.07 4.20
N ARG A 674 18.99 12.89 4.42
CA ARG A 674 20.32 12.70 3.87
C ARG A 674 21.30 12.35 4.98
N ARG A 675 22.12 11.34 4.74
CA ARG A 675 23.15 10.92 5.69
C ARG A 675 24.52 11.41 5.27
N VAL A 676 25.19 12.10 6.18
CA VAL A 676 26.61 12.44 6.06
C VAL A 676 27.38 11.54 7.01
N ARG A 677 28.12 10.60 6.46
CA ARG A 677 28.99 9.75 7.28
C ARG A 677 30.16 10.58 7.79
N VAL A 678 30.41 10.54 9.09
CA VAL A 678 31.63 11.02 9.73
C VAL A 678 32.47 9.79 10.06
N ASN A 679 33.67 9.73 9.51
CA ASN A 679 34.57 8.59 9.70
C ASN A 679 35.30 8.66 11.04
N GLN A 680 35.70 9.86 11.41
CA GLN A 680 36.41 10.11 12.66
C GLN A 680 36.29 11.59 13.01
N TYR A 681 36.18 11.85 14.30
CA TYR A 681 36.37 13.17 14.88
C TYR A 681 37.67 13.16 15.69
N LEU A 682 38.72 13.75 15.13
CA LEU A 682 40.04 13.82 15.74
C LEU A 682 40.22 15.15 16.46
N HIS A 683 40.76 15.11 17.67
CA HIS A 683 41.03 16.29 18.49
C HIS A 683 42.49 16.27 18.95
N LYS A 684 43.26 17.33 18.70
CA LYS A 684 44.58 17.51 19.32
C LYS A 684 44.37 18.16 20.68
N PRO A 685 44.60 17.47 21.81
CA PRO A 685 44.37 18.03 23.13
C PRO A 685 45.24 19.26 23.38
N ASP A 686 44.64 20.35 23.85
CA ASP A 686 45.31 21.62 24.13
C ASP A 686 44.60 22.40 25.25
N PRO A 687 45.30 22.88 26.30
CA PRO A 687 44.71 23.73 27.33
C PRO A 687 44.17 25.06 26.77
N GLY A 688 42.84 25.13 26.61
CA GLY A 688 42.13 26.34 26.15
C GLY A 688 41.37 26.17 24.83
N VAL A 689 41.38 24.97 24.24
CA VAL A 689 40.62 24.64 23.02
C VAL A 689 39.34 23.89 23.40
N ASN A 690 38.19 24.54 23.22
CA ASN A 690 36.90 23.87 23.38
C ASN A 690 36.69 22.81 22.29
N GLU A 691 36.05 21.71 22.67
CA GLU A 691 35.54 20.68 21.77
C GLU A 691 34.47 21.27 20.83
N ILE A 692 34.37 20.74 19.61
CA ILE A 692 33.24 21.03 18.71
C ILE A 692 32.13 20.06 19.05
N SER A 693 30.96 20.56 19.45
CA SER A 693 29.78 19.72 19.58
C SER A 693 29.22 19.37 18.19
N LEU A 694 29.58 18.18 17.69
CA LEU A 694 28.96 17.62 16.47
C LEU A 694 27.45 17.47 16.61
N ALA A 695 26.94 17.23 17.83
CA ALA A 695 25.51 17.17 18.09
C ALA A 695 24.82 18.52 17.82
N THR A 696 25.44 19.63 18.20
CA THR A 696 24.90 20.98 17.95
C THR A 696 24.89 21.31 16.45
N ILE A 697 25.96 20.94 15.73
CA ILE A 697 26.01 21.09 14.26
C ILE A 697 24.95 20.19 13.60
N ASN A 698 24.75 18.98 14.11
CA ASN A 698 23.74 18.05 13.59
C ASN A 698 22.32 18.62 13.71
N VAL A 699 22.01 19.37 14.78
CA VAL A 699 20.72 20.07 14.93
C VAL A 699 20.52 21.12 13.83
N GLU A 700 21.56 21.85 13.46
CA GLU A 700 21.48 22.84 12.37
C GLU A 700 21.35 22.16 11.00
N LEU A 701 22.11 21.08 10.75
CA LEU A 701 21.98 20.29 9.52
C LEU A 701 20.63 19.59 9.39
N ALA A 702 20.00 19.21 10.51
CA ALA A 702 18.66 18.60 10.51
C ALA A 702 17.59 19.54 9.94
N LYS A 703 17.80 20.87 9.98
CA LYS A 703 16.93 21.86 9.30
C LYS A 703 16.96 21.72 7.77
N ALA A 704 18.06 21.20 7.24
CA ALA A 704 18.21 20.84 5.83
C ALA A 704 17.94 19.34 5.57
N TYR A 705 17.31 18.63 6.51
CA TYR A 705 17.06 17.17 6.45
C TYR A 705 18.33 16.36 6.24
N MET A 706 19.44 16.81 6.84
CA MET A 706 20.70 16.09 6.87
C MET A 706 20.96 15.60 8.29
N GLU A 707 21.57 14.43 8.42
CA GLU A 707 22.02 13.91 9.71
C GLU A 707 23.42 13.27 9.59
N PHE A 708 24.21 13.40 10.65
CA PHE A 708 25.47 12.68 10.77
C PHE A 708 25.25 11.22 11.15
N THR A 709 26.09 10.36 10.58
CA THR A 709 26.19 8.93 10.94
C THR A 709 27.66 8.53 11.05
N GLY A 710 27.96 7.32 11.51
CA GLY A 710 29.34 6.84 11.66
C GLY A 710 29.94 7.14 13.03
N ASN A 711 31.24 7.45 13.09
CA ASN A 711 31.94 7.68 14.34
C ASN A 711 31.92 9.17 14.70
N LEU A 712 30.93 9.54 15.53
CA LEU A 712 30.76 10.90 16.04
C LEU A 712 31.54 11.14 17.34
N ALA A 713 32.15 10.09 17.90
CA ALA A 713 32.90 10.22 19.14
C ALA A 713 34.25 10.89 18.90
N LYS A 714 34.59 11.83 19.78
CA LYS A 714 35.90 12.46 19.82
C LYS A 714 36.97 11.40 20.09
N THR A 715 38.03 11.42 19.28
CA THR A 715 39.26 10.66 19.50
C THR A 715 40.41 11.64 19.65
N ASP A 716 41.09 11.59 20.79
CA ASP A 716 42.25 12.43 21.03
C ASP A 716 43.47 11.90 20.27
N ILE A 717 44.15 12.79 19.54
CA ILE A 717 45.38 12.48 18.82
C ILE A 717 46.51 12.36 19.84
N THR A 718 47.24 11.25 19.85
CA THR A 718 48.39 11.08 20.73
C THR A 718 49.63 11.78 20.18
N ALA A 719 50.61 12.08 21.05
CA ALA A 719 51.89 12.63 20.63
C ALA A 719 52.63 11.72 19.63
N ALA A 720 52.52 10.40 19.82
CA ALA A 720 53.11 9.40 18.93
C ALA A 720 52.45 9.42 17.55
N ASP A 721 51.12 9.42 17.50
CA ASP A 721 50.36 9.47 16.24
C ASP A 721 50.63 10.76 15.47
N TRP A 722 50.64 11.90 16.18
CA TRP A 722 50.94 13.19 15.59
C TRP A 722 52.33 13.22 14.96
N THR A 723 53.33 12.75 15.68
CA THR A 723 54.72 12.71 15.20
C THR A 723 54.85 11.78 13.99
N ALA A 724 54.28 10.58 14.07
CA ALA A 724 54.33 9.60 12.98
C ALA A 724 53.64 10.12 11.71
N LYS A 725 52.43 10.69 11.84
CA LYS A 725 51.64 11.22 10.73
C LYS A 725 52.26 12.48 10.12
N THR A 726 52.78 13.38 10.95
CA THR A 726 53.49 14.58 10.46
C THR A 726 54.75 14.20 9.69
N ASN A 727 55.55 13.28 10.23
CA ASN A 727 56.75 12.81 9.55
C ASN A 727 56.41 12.10 8.22
N ALA A 728 55.39 11.25 8.20
CA ALA A 728 54.95 10.57 6.98
C ALA A 728 54.45 11.56 5.91
N ALA A 729 53.66 12.57 6.32
CA ALA A 729 53.15 13.60 5.43
C ALA A 729 54.25 14.44 4.78
N LEU A 730 55.35 14.67 5.51
CA LEU A 730 56.42 15.58 5.14
C LEU A 730 57.69 14.89 4.64
N ALA A 731 57.73 13.56 4.60
CA ALA A 731 58.92 12.73 4.30
C ALA A 731 59.61 13.03 2.95
N GLY A 732 58.96 13.74 2.02
CA GLY A 732 59.49 14.09 0.71
C GLY A 732 59.78 15.58 0.48
N ASP A 733 59.60 16.46 1.49
CA ASP A 733 59.87 17.89 1.35
C ASP A 733 61.26 18.23 1.94
N ALA A 734 62.18 18.64 1.07
CA ALA A 734 63.58 18.91 1.43
C ALA A 734 63.74 20.04 2.46
N ASP A 735 62.75 20.91 2.61
CA ASP A 735 62.81 22.04 3.55
C ASP A 735 62.51 21.62 4.99
N VAL A 736 61.94 20.43 5.23
CA VAL A 736 61.51 19.97 6.56
C VAL A 736 62.68 19.86 7.53
N ALA A 737 63.79 19.26 7.09
CA ALA A 737 65.01 19.16 7.90
C ALA A 737 65.62 20.53 8.22
N THR A 738 65.43 21.49 7.32
CA THR A 738 66.07 22.82 7.37
C THR A 738 65.27 23.79 8.21
N ILE A 739 63.96 23.93 7.96
CA ILE A 739 63.10 24.95 8.58
C ILE A 739 62.00 24.39 9.49
N GLY A 740 61.69 23.09 9.41
CA GLY A 740 60.58 22.47 10.15
C GLY A 740 60.94 22.06 11.58
N LYS A 741 59.91 22.02 12.43
CA LYS A 741 59.95 21.46 13.79
C LYS A 741 58.67 20.64 14.02
N VAL A 742 58.82 19.39 14.49
CA VAL A 742 57.67 18.57 14.91
C VAL A 742 57.56 18.66 16.42
N ASP A 743 56.54 19.37 16.90
CA ASP A 743 56.33 19.59 18.33
C ASP A 743 54.85 19.38 18.67
N PHE A 744 54.54 18.26 19.32
CA PHE A 744 53.18 17.99 19.75
C PHE A 744 52.72 18.92 20.88
N ALA A 745 53.65 19.42 21.71
CA ALA A 745 53.34 20.32 22.81
C ALA A 745 53.04 21.75 22.31
N SER A 746 53.46 22.10 21.10
CA SER A 746 53.07 23.34 20.45
C SER A 746 51.58 23.34 20.13
N LEU A 747 50.96 24.52 20.22
CA LEU A 747 49.59 24.70 19.73
C LEU A 747 49.55 24.69 18.20
N ASN A 748 50.71 24.81 17.52
CA ASN A 748 50.75 24.83 16.08
C ASN A 748 50.64 23.41 15.48
N VAL A 749 49.97 23.33 14.33
CA VAL A 749 49.84 22.17 13.44
C VAL A 749 51.15 21.95 12.70
N VAL A 750 51.85 23.04 12.40
CA VAL A 750 53.19 23.07 11.83
C VAL A 750 54.01 24.07 12.63
N ASP A 751 55.13 23.65 13.17
CA ASP A 751 56.13 24.56 13.71
C ASP A 751 57.29 24.75 12.74
N PHE A 752 57.81 25.97 12.76
CA PHE A 752 59.08 26.31 12.14
C PHE A 752 60.12 26.54 13.24
N LYS A 753 61.39 26.28 12.91
CA LYS A 753 62.51 26.71 13.76
C LYS A 753 62.46 28.23 13.96
N SER A 754 63.04 28.76 15.04
CA SER A 754 63.25 30.21 15.08
C SER A 754 64.23 30.63 13.97
N TYR A 755 64.24 31.90 13.56
CA TYR A 755 65.24 32.35 12.57
C TYR A 755 66.68 32.10 13.06
N ALA A 756 66.91 32.23 14.38
CA ALA A 756 68.20 31.93 15.00
C ALA A 756 68.57 30.44 14.87
N ASP A 757 67.63 29.54 15.19
CA ASP A 757 67.84 28.08 15.10
C ASP A 757 68.00 27.61 13.65
N TYR A 758 67.23 28.20 12.72
CA TYR A 758 67.38 27.99 11.29
C TYR A 758 68.77 28.45 10.81
N SER A 759 69.15 29.67 11.16
CA SER A 759 70.43 30.26 10.74
C SER A 759 71.59 29.42 11.27
N ALA A 760 71.55 29.02 12.54
CA ALA A 760 72.54 28.15 13.15
C ALA A 760 72.61 26.78 12.45
N ALA A 761 71.47 26.16 12.15
CA ALA A 761 71.42 24.87 11.46
C ALA A 761 71.98 24.94 10.02
N VAL A 762 71.66 26.00 9.27
CA VAL A 762 72.18 26.17 7.89
C VAL A 762 73.68 26.45 7.90
N THR A 763 74.15 27.31 8.79
CA THR A 763 75.59 27.58 8.94
C THR A 763 76.37 26.34 9.38
N ALA A 764 75.83 25.55 10.31
CA ALA A 764 76.44 24.29 10.74
C ALA A 764 76.53 23.25 9.60
N ALA A 765 75.59 23.28 8.66
CA ALA A 765 75.62 22.45 7.45
C ALA A 765 76.51 23.02 6.32
N GLY A 766 77.24 24.12 6.56
CA GLY A 766 78.13 24.75 5.58
C GLY A 766 77.44 25.68 4.58
N GLY A 767 76.16 26.00 4.79
CA GLY A 767 75.36 26.90 3.94
C GLY A 767 75.35 28.35 4.42
N ALA A 768 74.99 29.27 3.51
CA ALA A 768 74.68 30.65 3.85
C ALA A 768 73.17 30.77 4.18
N PRO A 769 72.78 31.21 5.40
CA PRO A 769 71.38 31.35 5.77
C PRO A 769 70.70 32.44 4.94
N LEU A 770 69.41 32.25 4.64
CA LEU A 770 68.57 33.29 4.03
C LEU A 770 68.52 34.52 4.95
N ALA A 771 68.33 35.71 4.36
CA ALA A 771 67.95 36.89 5.13
C ALA A 771 66.63 36.63 5.87
N ALA A 772 66.45 37.21 7.07
CA ALA A 772 65.26 36.99 7.91
C ALA A 772 63.93 37.19 7.17
N ALA A 773 63.84 38.20 6.30
CA ALA A 773 62.65 38.45 5.47
C ALA A 773 62.39 37.34 4.44
N ALA A 774 63.44 36.80 3.81
CA ALA A 774 63.34 35.70 2.85
C ALA A 774 63.00 34.37 3.54
N TYR A 775 63.53 34.13 4.75
CA TYR A 775 63.14 33.00 5.59
C TYR A 775 61.66 33.06 5.99
N THR A 776 61.19 34.24 6.40
CA THR A 776 59.79 34.51 6.73
C THR A 776 58.89 34.24 5.52
N ALA A 777 59.28 34.69 4.34
CA ALA A 777 58.55 34.43 3.09
C ALA A 777 58.52 32.93 2.73
N LEU A 778 59.62 32.21 2.93
CA LEU A 778 59.70 30.76 2.72
C LEU A 778 58.76 30.00 3.66
N CYS A 779 58.79 30.29 4.96
CA CYS A 779 57.90 29.68 5.95
C CYS A 779 56.42 29.94 5.61
N LYS A 780 56.09 31.18 5.23
CA LYS A 780 54.75 31.56 4.77
C LYS A 780 54.32 30.80 3.50
N GLY A 781 55.24 30.55 2.56
CA GLY A 781 54.97 29.75 1.37
C GLY A 781 54.73 28.26 1.67
N LYS A 782 55.30 27.74 2.77
CA LYS A 782 55.26 26.32 3.14
C LYS A 782 54.14 25.93 4.08
N VAL A 783 53.76 26.80 5.01
CA VAL A 783 52.77 26.50 6.08
C VAL A 783 51.48 25.89 5.52
N MET A 784 50.89 26.49 4.49
CA MET A 784 49.65 26.00 3.89
C MET A 784 49.80 24.65 3.22
N ARG A 785 50.92 24.43 2.51
CA ARG A 785 51.21 23.15 1.85
C ARG A 785 51.38 22.04 2.87
N TRP A 786 52.15 22.28 3.94
CA TRP A 786 52.43 21.28 4.96
C TRP A 786 51.18 20.94 5.77
N VAL A 787 50.38 21.94 6.15
CA VAL A 787 49.07 21.72 6.78
C VAL A 787 48.19 20.83 5.91
N LYS A 788 48.05 21.11 4.61
CA LYS A 788 47.30 20.25 3.67
C LYS A 788 47.81 18.80 3.66
N LEU A 789 49.13 18.60 3.62
CA LEU A 789 49.74 17.26 3.59
C LEU A 789 49.48 16.49 4.88
N ILE A 790 49.67 17.12 6.03
CA ILE A 790 49.47 16.51 7.36
C ILE A 790 48.01 16.07 7.50
N ILE A 791 47.08 16.96 7.18
CA ILE A 791 45.64 16.70 7.26
C ILE A 791 45.25 15.51 6.38
N LYS A 792 45.77 15.48 5.14
CA LYS A 792 45.54 14.36 4.23
C LYS A 792 46.11 13.05 4.76
N GLU A 793 47.24 13.07 5.47
CA GLU A 793 47.83 11.85 6.06
C GLU A 793 46.98 11.30 7.22
N PHE A 794 46.32 12.17 7.99
CA PHE A 794 45.32 11.75 8.99
C PHE A 794 44.05 11.17 8.35
N ALA A 795 43.71 11.60 7.14
CA ALA A 795 42.55 11.12 6.39
C ALA A 795 42.86 10.02 5.36
N LYS A 796 44.13 9.65 5.15
CA LYS A 796 44.62 8.80 4.04
C LYS A 796 44.02 7.41 3.94
N ASN A 797 43.32 6.95 4.97
CA ASN A 797 42.63 5.66 4.98
C ASN A 797 41.10 5.80 5.12
N GLN A 798 40.56 7.01 5.06
CA GLN A 798 39.21 7.36 5.50
C GLN A 798 38.42 8.14 4.44
N TYR A 799 38.36 7.59 3.22
CA TYR A 799 37.87 8.29 2.03
C TYR A 799 36.35 8.16 1.77
N HIS A 800 35.63 7.43 2.60
CA HIS A 800 34.17 7.33 2.48
C HIS A 800 33.50 7.95 3.69
N GLY A 801 33.36 9.27 3.71
CA GLY A 801 32.86 10.02 4.87
C GLY A 801 33.76 11.19 5.24
N MET A 802 33.27 12.01 6.16
CA MET A 802 33.95 13.21 6.62
C MET A 802 34.95 12.87 7.72
N THR A 803 36.20 13.33 7.57
CA THR A 803 37.16 13.38 8.68
C THR A 803 37.15 14.79 9.25
N MET A 804 36.68 14.95 10.48
CA MET A 804 36.80 16.23 11.17
C MET A 804 38.05 16.21 12.04
N ILE A 805 38.90 17.21 11.90
CA ILE A 805 40.07 17.39 12.76
C ILE A 805 40.03 18.75 13.42
N ARG A 806 40.16 18.76 14.74
CA ARG A 806 40.27 19.95 15.56
C ARG A 806 41.69 20.03 16.13
N ALA A 807 42.42 21.10 15.82
CA ALA A 807 43.71 21.40 16.46
C ALA A 807 43.94 22.91 16.57
N GLY A 808 45.05 23.31 17.19
CA GLY A 808 45.41 24.73 17.35
C GLY A 808 45.83 25.42 16.03
N TRP A 809 46.85 26.26 16.05
CA TRP A 809 47.23 27.18 14.96
C TRP A 809 47.85 26.48 13.75
N ALA A 810 47.67 26.96 12.51
CA ALA A 810 48.56 26.54 11.42
C ALA A 810 50.01 27.02 11.64
N HIS A 811 50.17 28.32 11.98
CA HIS A 811 51.32 28.96 12.64
C HIS A 811 50.95 30.42 12.94
N SER A 812 51.10 30.90 14.17
CA SER A 812 50.52 32.18 14.64
C SER A 812 50.97 33.44 13.90
N ALA A 813 52.16 33.44 13.29
CA ALA A 813 52.69 34.57 12.53
C ALA A 813 52.28 34.61 11.05
N TYR A 814 51.76 33.51 10.48
CA TYR A 814 51.68 33.34 9.03
C TYR A 814 50.29 33.04 8.48
N VAL A 815 49.38 32.50 9.29
CA VAL A 815 48.04 32.12 8.84
C VAL A 815 47.01 32.57 9.88
N PRO A 816 46.15 33.56 9.55
CA PRO A 816 45.14 34.08 10.46
C PRO A 816 43.77 33.33 10.41
N ASN A 817 43.67 32.17 9.77
CA ASN A 817 42.37 31.61 9.34
C ASN A 817 41.74 30.61 10.33
N SER A 818 40.40 30.45 10.22
CA SER A 818 39.49 29.69 11.09
C SER A 818 39.30 28.20 10.76
N GLY A 819 39.82 27.71 9.62
CA GLY A 819 39.56 26.34 9.16
C GLY A 819 39.93 26.09 7.70
N PHE A 820 39.89 24.82 7.27
CA PHE A 820 39.90 24.37 5.87
C PHE A 820 38.96 23.18 5.68
N GLY A 821 37.90 23.35 4.90
CA GLY A 821 37.16 22.25 4.28
C GLY A 821 37.77 21.85 2.93
N PHE A 822 38.13 20.58 2.78
CA PHE A 822 38.59 20.01 1.51
C PHE A 822 37.48 19.25 0.82
N SER A 823 37.57 19.23 -0.50
CA SER A 823 36.63 18.55 -1.36
C SER A 823 36.67 17.04 -1.20
N ASP A 824 37.77 16.45 -0.72
CA ASP A 824 37.93 15.00 -0.45
C ASP A 824 37.33 14.54 0.90
N GLY A 825 36.51 15.40 1.54
CA GLY A 825 35.78 15.08 2.76
C GLY A 825 36.58 15.28 4.04
N VAL A 826 37.72 15.99 3.96
CA VAL A 826 38.48 16.33 5.15
C VAL A 826 38.15 17.75 5.57
N CYS A 827 37.59 17.90 6.76
CA CYS A 827 37.29 19.18 7.39
C CYS A 827 38.28 19.40 8.53
N TYR A 828 38.97 20.54 8.51
CA TYR A 828 39.89 20.94 9.55
C TYR A 828 39.48 22.27 10.16
N VAL A 829 39.47 22.36 11.48
CA VAL A 829 39.10 23.58 12.20
C VAL A 829 40.26 24.01 13.11
N PHE A 830 40.86 25.18 12.79
CA PHE A 830 41.89 25.85 13.61
C PHE A 830 41.21 26.92 14.48
N TRP A 831 41.66 27.15 15.70
CA TRP A 831 41.09 28.21 16.55
C TRP A 831 42.14 28.87 17.45
N PRO A 832 42.04 30.19 17.71
CA PRO A 832 42.99 30.93 18.53
C PRO A 832 42.58 31.07 20.01
N LYS A 833 43.57 31.38 20.85
CA LYS A 833 43.54 31.77 22.28
C LYS A 833 42.90 33.17 22.51
N ALA A 834 42.18 33.38 23.61
CA ALA A 834 41.88 34.60 24.40
C ALA A 834 41.38 35.91 23.74
N SER A 835 41.93 36.36 22.60
CA SER A 835 41.48 37.61 21.95
C SER A 835 40.17 37.46 21.18
N TYR A 836 39.87 36.24 20.71
CA TYR A 836 38.56 35.85 20.17
C TYR A 836 37.60 35.40 21.28
N ASP A 837 38.09 34.86 22.40
CA ASP A 837 37.23 34.54 23.55
C ASP A 837 36.58 35.80 24.16
N ALA A 838 37.22 36.97 23.99
CA ALA A 838 36.65 38.27 24.35
C ALA A 838 35.49 38.74 23.44
N LEU A 839 35.29 38.10 22.28
CA LEU A 839 34.31 38.48 21.25
C LEU A 839 33.09 37.54 21.18
N SER A 840 32.90 36.62 22.13
CA SER A 840 31.72 35.74 22.24
C SER A 840 31.45 34.86 20.99
N TYR A 841 32.49 34.30 20.38
CA TYR A 841 32.36 33.45 19.20
C TYR A 841 31.91 32.01 19.54
N VAL A 842 31.11 31.41 18.64
CA VAL A 842 30.59 30.03 18.75
C VAL A 842 31.47 29.08 17.92
N VAL A 843 32.18 28.14 18.54
CA VAL A 843 33.18 27.27 17.84
C VAL A 843 32.51 26.36 16.80
N GLU A 844 31.28 25.94 17.10
CA GLU A 844 30.49 25.10 16.21
C GLU A 844 30.15 25.83 14.91
N LYS A 845 30.10 27.17 14.90
CA LYS A 845 29.83 28.01 13.71
C LYS A 845 30.85 27.77 12.62
N TYR A 846 32.10 27.72 13.04
CA TYR A 846 33.22 27.50 12.15
C TYR A 846 33.31 26.03 11.75
N GLY A 847 33.02 25.11 12.68
CA GLY A 847 32.78 23.72 12.32
C GLY A 847 31.77 23.60 11.18
N LEU A 848 30.59 24.19 11.33
CA LEU A 848 29.54 24.20 10.31
C LEU A 848 29.97 24.90 9.02
N HIS A 849 30.71 26.00 9.09
CA HIS A 849 31.24 26.74 7.94
C HIS A 849 32.15 25.85 7.09
N GLU A 850 33.17 25.25 7.72
CA GLU A 850 34.16 24.42 7.03
C GLU A 850 33.55 23.10 6.54
N MET A 851 32.64 22.52 7.32
CA MET A 851 31.84 21.38 6.87
C MET A 851 30.95 21.77 5.68
N GLY A 852 30.46 23.00 5.65
CA GLY A 852 29.71 23.56 4.53
C GLY A 852 30.52 23.51 3.23
N HIS A 853 31.82 23.81 3.27
CA HIS A 853 32.70 23.66 2.10
C HIS A 853 32.85 22.21 1.66
N CYS A 854 32.99 21.27 2.61
CA CYS A 854 32.95 19.84 2.31
C CYS A 854 31.61 19.38 1.72
N LEU A 855 30.55 20.19 1.88
CA LEU A 855 29.19 19.97 1.37
C LEU A 855 28.83 20.96 0.25
N TYR A 856 29.83 21.46 -0.50
CA TYR A 856 29.66 22.28 -1.72
C TYR A 856 29.05 23.66 -1.49
N LEU A 857 29.09 24.19 -0.27
CA LEU A 857 28.66 25.55 0.02
C LEU A 857 29.82 26.53 -0.14
N ARG A 858 29.53 27.71 -0.69
CA ARG A 858 30.51 28.80 -0.91
C ARG A 858 30.35 29.89 0.15
N HIS A 859 31.29 30.83 0.19
CA HIS A 859 31.20 31.97 1.08
C HIS A 859 30.06 32.92 0.66
N HIS A 860 29.29 33.42 1.63
CA HIS A 860 28.15 34.31 1.38
C HIS A 860 28.57 35.69 0.86
N TYR A 861 28.89 36.59 1.78
CA TYR A 861 29.32 37.95 1.48
C TYR A 861 30.25 38.41 2.59
N ILE A 862 31.12 39.36 2.24
CA ILE A 862 32.00 40.05 3.17
C ILE A 862 31.79 41.53 2.91
N ASP A 863 31.31 42.26 3.92
CA ASP A 863 31.17 43.71 3.84
C ASP A 863 32.54 44.31 3.50
N ALA A 864 32.61 45.10 2.41
CA ALA A 864 33.82 45.78 1.99
C ALA A 864 34.38 46.74 3.06
N THR A 865 33.57 47.11 4.06
CA THR A 865 33.95 47.94 5.20
C THR A 865 34.54 47.16 6.38
N SER A 866 34.55 45.82 6.35
CA SER A 866 35.07 44.94 7.43
C SER A 866 36.62 44.89 7.56
N GLY A 867 37.30 45.95 7.15
CA GLY A 867 38.74 46.14 7.34
C GLY A 867 39.64 45.33 6.38
N PHE A 868 40.91 45.14 6.76
CA PHE A 868 41.95 44.50 5.95
C PHE A 868 41.57 43.09 5.46
N PHE A 869 40.83 42.33 6.28
CA PHE A 869 40.30 41.02 5.92
C PHE A 869 39.14 41.09 4.92
N GLY A 870 38.32 42.15 5.03
CA GLY A 870 37.25 42.48 4.09
C GLY A 870 37.75 42.56 2.65
N ARG A 871 38.90 43.21 2.41
CA ARG A 871 39.48 43.42 1.06
C ARG A 871 40.23 42.22 0.47
N LEU A 872 40.79 41.32 1.30
CA LEU A 872 41.57 40.16 0.84
C LEU A 872 40.71 38.97 0.41
N LEU A 873 39.48 38.87 0.93
CA LEU A 873 38.62 37.69 0.76
C LEU A 873 37.42 37.92 -0.19
N VAL A 874 37.21 39.15 -0.69
CA VAL A 874 36.13 39.52 -1.65
C VAL A 874 36.13 38.61 -2.89
N ASN A 875 37.31 38.17 -3.34
CA ASN A 875 37.45 37.34 -4.54
C ASN A 875 36.89 35.91 -4.37
N SER A 876 36.58 35.49 -3.14
CA SER A 876 36.03 34.15 -2.83
C SER A 876 34.55 34.17 -2.42
N ALA A 877 33.95 35.35 -2.25
CA ALA A 877 32.54 35.50 -1.93
C ALA A 877 31.69 35.31 -3.18
N ASN A 878 30.57 34.60 -3.07
CA ASN A 878 29.60 34.48 -4.14
C ASN A 878 28.19 34.79 -3.63
N PRO A 879 27.81 36.08 -3.53
CA PRO A 879 26.48 36.47 -3.01
C PRO A 879 25.31 35.84 -3.78
N LYS A 880 25.52 35.49 -5.06
CA LYS A 880 24.50 34.81 -5.87
C LYS A 880 24.19 33.38 -5.38
N ASP A 881 25.03 32.81 -4.54
CA ASP A 881 24.87 31.45 -4.01
C ASP A 881 24.08 31.34 -2.72
N HIS A 882 23.63 32.48 -2.20
CA HIS A 882 22.95 32.60 -0.94
C HIS A 882 21.62 33.32 -1.08
N ASP A 883 20.84 33.27 -0.02
CA ASP A 883 19.67 34.13 0.14
C ASP A 883 20.15 35.56 0.40
N LYS A 884 19.80 36.49 -0.49
CA LYS A 884 20.27 37.87 -0.39
C LYS A 884 19.75 38.57 0.86
N ASP A 885 18.63 38.10 1.41
CA ASP A 885 17.99 38.74 2.54
C ASP A 885 18.65 38.26 3.85
N ASP A 886 19.31 37.10 3.87
CA ASP A 886 19.88 36.46 5.06
C ASP A 886 21.42 36.58 5.14
N ASP A 887 21.88 37.76 5.56
CA ASP A 887 23.28 38.09 5.84
C ASP A 887 23.91 37.24 6.97
N ALA A 888 23.10 36.70 7.88
CA ALA A 888 23.52 35.91 9.03
C ALA A 888 23.72 34.40 8.73
N CYS A 889 23.97 34.04 7.47
CA CYS A 889 24.34 32.69 7.07
C CYS A 889 25.69 32.24 7.69
N ALA A 890 25.80 30.99 8.16
CA ALA A 890 27.03 30.41 8.72
C ALA A 890 28.21 30.44 7.75
N LEU A 891 27.94 30.49 6.43
CA LEU A 891 28.92 30.64 5.36
C LEU A 891 29.41 32.09 5.18
N SER A 892 28.93 33.02 6.01
CA SER A 892 29.48 34.37 6.13
C SER A 892 30.58 34.42 7.18
N TYR A 893 31.33 35.52 7.17
CA TYR A 893 32.29 35.84 8.23
C TYR A 893 31.67 36.65 9.38
N TYR A 894 30.35 36.87 9.39
CA TYR A 894 29.68 37.50 10.52
C TYR A 894 29.81 36.62 11.76
N GLN A 895 30.09 37.25 12.90
CA GLN A 895 30.45 36.56 14.14
C GLN A 895 29.22 35.91 14.81
N THR A 896 28.05 36.54 14.63
CA THR A 896 26.76 36.10 15.18
C THR A 896 25.99 35.14 14.25
N ALA A 897 26.51 34.88 13.05
CA ALA A 897 25.86 34.08 12.03
C ALA A 897 25.99 32.57 12.31
N TRP A 898 24.96 31.94 12.86
CA TRP A 898 25.00 30.54 13.34
C TRP A 898 24.16 29.55 12.52
N HIS A 899 23.27 30.03 11.63
CA HIS A 899 22.37 29.18 10.84
C HIS A 899 22.70 29.18 9.36
N LEU A 900 22.26 28.17 8.62
CA LEU A 900 22.35 28.17 7.16
C LEU A 900 21.22 29.00 6.56
N CYS A 901 21.51 29.88 5.60
CA CYS A 901 20.44 30.58 4.88
C CYS A 901 19.53 29.61 4.11
N GLY A 902 18.34 30.08 3.70
CA GLY A 902 17.36 29.22 3.02
C GLY A 902 17.91 28.57 1.75
N LYS A 903 18.66 29.33 0.93
CA LYS A 903 19.29 28.80 -0.28
C LYS A 903 20.34 27.71 0.00
N CYS A 904 21.18 27.90 1.02
CA CYS A 904 22.13 26.86 1.47
C CYS A 904 21.38 25.61 1.95
N SER A 905 20.28 25.78 2.65
CA SER A 905 19.46 24.67 3.15
C SER A 905 18.86 23.84 2.00
N LEU A 906 18.33 24.49 0.95
CA LEU A 906 17.82 23.79 -0.25
C LEU A 906 18.93 23.09 -1.05
N LYS A 907 20.11 23.72 -1.19
CA LYS A 907 21.29 23.08 -1.80
C LYS A 907 21.70 21.82 -1.04
N LEU A 908 21.73 21.90 0.28
CA LEU A 908 22.03 20.76 1.15
C LEU A 908 21.01 19.61 1.02
N ARG A 909 19.72 19.96 0.87
CA ARG A 909 18.64 19.02 0.53
C ARG A 909 18.81 18.38 -0.86
N GLY A 910 19.67 18.94 -1.73
CA GLY A 910 19.97 18.45 -3.08
C GLY A 910 19.13 19.05 -4.19
N TRP A 911 18.43 20.16 -3.92
CA TRP A 911 17.65 20.87 -4.94
C TRP A 911 18.58 21.41 -6.05
N ASP A 912 18.05 21.51 -7.27
CA ASP A 912 18.76 22.16 -8.37
C ASP A 912 18.93 23.65 -8.06
N GLU A 913 20.16 24.09 -7.87
CA GLU A 913 20.48 25.48 -7.54
C GLU A 913 20.45 26.46 -8.70
N GLU A 914 20.57 26.00 -9.95
CA GLU A 914 20.57 26.89 -11.13
C GLU A 914 19.27 27.71 -11.28
N PRO A 915 18.07 27.11 -11.16
CA PRO A 915 16.83 27.87 -11.23
C PRO A 915 16.57 28.70 -9.96
N LEU A 916 17.26 28.46 -8.84
CA LEU A 916 17.05 29.18 -7.59
C LEU A 916 17.72 30.58 -7.62
N LYS A 917 16.90 31.62 -7.46
CA LYS A 917 17.35 33.02 -7.43
C LYS A 917 17.78 33.45 -6.03
N PRO A 918 18.75 34.36 -5.89
CA PRO A 918 19.15 34.88 -4.57
C PRO A 918 18.01 35.57 -3.82
N ASP A 919 17.10 36.23 -4.55
CA ASP A 919 15.86 36.77 -3.99
C ASP A 919 14.84 35.64 -3.78
N GLY A 920 14.36 35.48 -2.55
CA GLY A 920 13.30 34.52 -2.23
C GLY A 920 12.00 34.80 -3.00
N ASP A 921 11.64 36.07 -3.23
CA ASP A 921 10.39 36.43 -3.90
C ASP A 921 10.36 36.01 -5.37
N ASP A 922 11.52 35.99 -6.03
CA ASP A 922 11.67 35.51 -7.40
C ASP A 922 11.47 33.99 -7.53
N ASN A 923 11.58 33.26 -6.42
CA ASN A 923 11.44 31.80 -6.39
C ASN A 923 10.00 31.33 -6.24
N LYS A 924 9.06 32.23 -5.94
CA LYS A 924 7.62 31.92 -5.87
C LYS A 924 6.98 32.03 -7.25
N LYS A 925 6.12 31.08 -7.62
CA LYS A 925 5.31 31.09 -8.85
C LYS A 925 3.90 30.57 -8.55
N PRO A 926 2.87 31.07 -9.25
CA PRO A 926 1.47 30.73 -9.01
C PRO A 926 1.15 29.25 -9.21
#